data_AF-I3J5U5-F1
#
_entry.id   AF-I3J5U5-F1
#
_cell.length_a   1.000
_cell.length_b   1.000
_cell.length_c   1.000
_cell.angle_alpha   90.00
_cell.angle_beta   90.00
_cell.angle_gamma   90.00
#
_symmetry.space_group_name_H-M   'P 1'
#
loop_
_entity.id
_entity.type
_entity.pdbx_description
1 polymer ?
#
loop_
_entity_poly.entity_id
_entity_poly.type
_entity_poly.pdbx_seq_one_letter_code
_entity_poly.pdbx_strand_id
1 'polypeptide(L)'
;MAANWAERISAFSRRPSGFLSGTTAEAFLAELLRELRDDRATYSVKILLLSPLCEHSTLLCCSDSVGEETALELMSVFVQCPPKSVQFRCHLLLALTSVLICTSCVKSHSRASLDFLDVLLQIAQDTSDIHTDGRQRPLRATACECLRELEACCPGLLSQRLELLGGLRQQETSRLHQAYAELYTLVLRNAIYQLTQETGAGAEHLKALLGGNTSAAWEADQESDLTSSKDSAILSSLILGPMGTVPTLHTGPDCKELRSVLSTLLDESYLLTPLCQATLLHRLTEVVAMVPGVPPAIFRTHLLRLLGTSEVSLLHATLLLKCAFTDSLFSSEDEAFILKRLVVLSQHPLLSTPEKLFYMDCILHFPENRPISCSDGDETLPVLLTPQLASALVPTVFNDSTTLLARFNMLSLVYLEEGEEGQGGQGLAYLYEHLSSLLSMVENGCSRELVVTFFRAAFLFLYYFCHVERYSNDLTKQLCQLYFHHTKLAPHLINLADQTQDRLSESSWSVGLLKALQRVITEAPLTQLTSHDLSRHLKMLVRVADEGEIIQQSTLTFLSSIITPSSSSLCTGGDWRLGNDILRVCRRLLVHPSLDSLLTPLADVLHLICHYADMEIQDHARLYYTLLTTLSREKLAGVLAQGMEEGGRQVKKQSLSCLMGEGLTSTLTIQQTERAVFRLIEAPPEPRAGDINSNEVETGPGEASALVEAYRDQFSDSSFASEITLQYQLVHINSHDCHFDQLFSIRLHFSLTDHHYEELGDISVPCLLRERPSTIVQLTLKPRKPYPTSLHASAIFTSPDGRTWHTTLPDIHVAFQQTFLPLPVPSSWGRGGTLSVFEGLWDEICSESGDSATSLFCCQLKEAALNTLVEKHFLPFLISDLSHKEEFKVLFFLPPRSHILLKVSSEEDAVHFNIATDNWELLSHINSYLLKVTSLQEDTLS
;
A
#
# COMPACT_ATOMS: atom_id res chain seq x y z
N MET A 1 -4.99 -56.71 -15.55
CA MET A 1 -4.98 -55.71 -16.66
C MET A 1 -3.60 -55.09 -16.65
N ALA A 2 -2.81 -55.26 -17.72
CA ALA A 2 -1.50 -54.63 -17.79
C ALA A 2 -1.71 -53.11 -17.84
N ALA A 3 -1.48 -52.43 -16.71
CA ALA A 3 -1.63 -50.99 -16.63
C ALA A 3 -0.61 -50.34 -17.58
N ASN A 4 -1.06 -49.37 -18.38
CA ASN A 4 -0.17 -48.58 -19.21
C ASN A 4 0.61 -47.61 -18.29
N TRP A 5 1.68 -48.10 -17.67
CA TRP A 5 2.48 -47.35 -16.69
C TRP A 5 3.05 -46.05 -17.25
N ALA A 6 3.34 -45.99 -18.55
CA ALA A 6 3.80 -44.77 -19.22
C ALA A 6 2.75 -43.63 -19.18
N GLU A 7 1.48 -43.96 -19.38
CA GLU A 7 0.38 -43.00 -19.28
C GLU A 7 0.15 -42.55 -17.83
N ARG A 8 0.23 -43.47 -16.85
CA ARG A 8 0.06 -43.11 -15.43
C ARG A 8 1.18 -42.21 -14.92
N ILE A 9 2.44 -42.51 -15.26
CA ILE A 9 3.59 -41.70 -14.84
C ILE A 9 3.56 -40.33 -15.51
N SER A 10 3.21 -40.24 -16.80
CA SER A 10 3.08 -38.95 -17.49
C SER A 10 1.90 -38.10 -16.98
N ALA A 11 0.81 -38.73 -16.53
CA ALA A 11 -0.29 -38.03 -15.86
C ALA A 11 0.16 -37.48 -14.50
N PHE A 12 0.91 -38.27 -13.73
CA PHE A 12 1.49 -37.84 -12.45
C PHE A 12 2.47 -36.68 -12.64
N SER A 13 3.45 -36.76 -13.55
CA SER A 13 4.47 -35.70 -13.74
C SER A 13 3.89 -34.36 -14.23
N ARG A 14 2.77 -34.37 -14.97
CA ARG A 14 2.10 -33.13 -15.40
C ARG A 14 1.36 -32.42 -14.27
N ARG A 15 0.70 -33.17 -13.37
CA ARG A 15 -0.08 -32.63 -12.25
C ARG A 15 -0.09 -33.61 -11.06
N PRO A 16 0.97 -33.62 -10.23
CA PRO A 16 1.08 -34.58 -9.12
C PRO A 16 -0.06 -34.46 -8.11
N SER A 17 -0.39 -33.23 -7.71
CA SER A 17 -1.49 -32.95 -6.77
C SER A 17 -2.88 -33.31 -7.33
N GLY A 18 -3.09 -33.11 -8.63
CA GLY A 18 -4.33 -33.51 -9.31
C GLY A 18 -4.46 -35.03 -9.44
N PHE A 19 -3.37 -35.74 -9.72
CA PHE A 19 -3.34 -37.20 -9.79
C PHE A 19 -3.64 -37.83 -8.42
N LEU A 20 -3.00 -37.33 -7.35
CA LEU A 20 -3.22 -37.79 -5.99
C LEU A 20 -4.62 -37.45 -5.42
N SER A 21 -5.41 -36.61 -6.08
CA SER A 21 -6.82 -36.45 -5.70
C SER A 21 -7.67 -37.68 -6.03
N GLY A 22 -7.22 -38.52 -6.97
CA GLY A 22 -7.88 -39.77 -7.37
C GLY A 22 -7.34 -41.02 -6.67
N THR A 23 -6.16 -40.98 -6.05
CA THR A 23 -5.48 -42.09 -5.35
C THR A 23 -4.61 -41.58 -4.21
N THR A 24 -4.45 -42.31 -3.10
CA THR A 24 -3.54 -41.90 -2.03
C THR A 24 -2.07 -42.12 -2.39
N ALA A 25 -1.17 -41.29 -1.84
CA ALA A 25 0.28 -41.38 -2.07
C ALA A 25 0.84 -42.76 -1.65
N GLU A 26 0.42 -43.26 -0.48
CA GLU A 26 0.82 -44.59 0.03
C GLU A 26 0.37 -45.74 -0.89
N ALA A 27 -0.87 -45.68 -1.40
CA ALA A 27 -1.37 -46.71 -2.31
C ALA A 27 -0.62 -46.71 -3.64
N PHE A 28 -0.35 -45.51 -4.18
CA PHE A 28 0.41 -45.38 -5.42
C PHE A 28 1.87 -45.82 -5.24
N LEU A 29 2.51 -45.48 -4.12
CA LEU A 29 3.86 -45.92 -3.77
C LEU A 29 3.95 -47.45 -3.63
N ALA A 30 2.99 -48.08 -2.94
CA ALA A 30 2.93 -49.53 -2.82
C ALA A 30 2.73 -50.22 -4.17
N GLU A 31 1.92 -49.65 -5.07
CA GLU A 31 1.78 -50.15 -6.45
C GLU A 31 3.09 -50.05 -7.24
N LEU A 32 3.82 -48.94 -7.13
CA LEU A 32 5.13 -48.74 -7.77
C LEU A 32 6.15 -49.78 -7.28
N LEU A 33 6.29 -49.94 -5.96
CA LEU A 33 7.24 -50.88 -5.35
C LEU A 33 6.92 -52.34 -5.70
N ARG A 34 5.63 -52.71 -5.76
CA ARG A 34 5.19 -54.04 -6.18
C ARG A 34 5.56 -54.35 -7.63
N GLU A 35 5.39 -53.40 -8.55
CA GLU A 35 5.73 -53.61 -9.96
C GLU A 35 7.24 -53.54 -10.23
N LEU A 36 8.01 -52.80 -9.42
CA LEU A 36 9.47 -52.83 -9.47
C LEU A 36 10.02 -54.22 -9.13
N ARG A 37 9.37 -54.94 -8.20
CA ARG A 37 9.69 -56.33 -7.84
C ARG A 37 9.24 -57.37 -8.87
N ASP A 38 8.32 -57.06 -9.78
CA ASP A 38 7.85 -58.04 -10.76
C ASP A 38 8.93 -58.34 -11.81
N ASP A 39 9.37 -59.60 -11.88
CA ASP A 39 10.35 -60.07 -12.87
C ASP A 39 9.83 -60.04 -14.32
N ARG A 40 8.51 -59.95 -14.50
CA ARG A 40 7.88 -59.88 -15.83
C ARG A 40 7.97 -58.49 -16.47
N ALA A 41 8.20 -57.46 -15.68
CA ALA A 41 8.33 -56.09 -16.18
C ALA A 41 9.69 -55.88 -16.85
N THR A 42 9.68 -55.26 -18.04
CA THR A 42 10.93 -54.91 -18.75
C THR A 42 11.69 -53.83 -17.99
N TYR A 43 13.03 -53.87 -18.06
CA TYR A 43 13.88 -52.87 -17.38
C TYR A 43 13.61 -51.42 -17.82
N SER A 44 13.14 -51.19 -19.06
CA SER A 44 12.72 -49.86 -19.50
C SER A 44 11.50 -49.33 -18.75
N VAL A 45 10.51 -50.20 -18.47
CA VAL A 45 9.36 -49.85 -17.65
C VAL A 45 9.79 -49.64 -16.20
N LYS A 46 10.69 -50.48 -15.67
CA LYS A 46 11.23 -50.31 -14.31
C LYS A 46 11.99 -48.99 -14.13
N ILE A 47 12.72 -48.51 -15.15
CA ILE A 47 13.36 -47.18 -15.11
C ILE A 47 12.30 -46.07 -15.04
N LEU A 48 11.22 -46.17 -15.84
CA LEU A 48 10.13 -45.20 -15.78
C LEU A 48 9.46 -45.17 -14.39
N LEU A 49 9.26 -46.33 -13.75
CA LEU A 49 8.68 -46.43 -12.41
C LEU A 49 9.51 -45.74 -11.32
N LEU A 50 10.82 -45.54 -11.54
CA LEU A 50 11.70 -44.85 -10.59
C LEU A 50 11.65 -43.32 -10.71
N SER A 51 11.24 -42.76 -11.86
CA SER A 51 11.19 -41.29 -12.07
C SER A 51 10.34 -40.53 -11.03
N PRO A 52 9.13 -41.01 -10.64
CA PRO A 52 8.36 -40.38 -9.57
C PRO A 52 9.10 -40.28 -8.24
N LEU A 53 9.91 -41.28 -7.90
CA LEU A 53 10.72 -41.30 -6.67
C LEU A 53 11.89 -40.32 -6.74
N CYS A 54 12.45 -40.06 -7.92
CA CYS A 54 13.50 -39.05 -8.10
C CYS A 54 12.95 -37.61 -8.07
N GLU A 55 11.78 -37.36 -8.68
CA GLU A 55 11.23 -36.01 -8.85
C GLU A 55 10.35 -35.54 -7.68
N HIS A 56 9.63 -36.48 -7.03
CA HIS A 56 8.59 -36.19 -6.06
C HIS A 56 8.64 -37.09 -4.82
N SER A 57 9.85 -37.41 -4.35
CA SER A 57 10.09 -38.23 -3.14
C SER A 57 9.35 -37.72 -1.90
N THR A 58 9.37 -36.40 -1.63
CA THR A 58 8.68 -35.78 -0.47
C THR A 58 7.16 -35.91 -0.52
N LEU A 59 6.59 -35.99 -1.72
CA LEU A 59 5.15 -36.09 -1.93
C LEU A 59 4.67 -37.56 -1.90
N LEU A 60 5.54 -38.52 -2.25
CA LEU A 60 5.26 -39.94 -2.15
C LEU A 60 5.55 -40.50 -0.75
N CYS A 61 6.62 -40.06 -0.11
CA CYS A 61 7.03 -40.47 1.24
C CYS A 61 6.69 -39.36 2.24
N CYS A 62 5.48 -39.40 2.79
CA CYS A 62 4.98 -38.34 3.69
C CYS A 62 5.61 -38.35 5.09
N SER A 63 6.34 -39.41 5.47
CA SER A 63 7.04 -39.50 6.76
C SER A 63 8.43 -40.13 6.60
N ASP A 64 9.33 -39.83 7.53
CA ASP A 64 10.69 -40.38 7.57
C ASP A 64 10.68 -41.92 7.65
N SER A 65 9.71 -42.49 8.38
CA SER A 65 9.54 -43.96 8.48
C SER A 65 9.18 -44.61 7.14
N VAL A 66 8.27 -44.00 6.37
CA VAL A 66 7.88 -44.50 5.04
C VAL A 66 9.06 -44.36 4.05
N GLY A 67 9.85 -43.29 4.20
CA GLY A 67 11.10 -43.11 3.46
C GLY A 67 12.12 -44.21 3.74
N GLU A 68 12.34 -44.55 5.01
CA GLU A 68 13.26 -45.62 5.43
C GLU A 68 12.80 -47.00 4.91
N GLU A 69 11.52 -47.33 5.05
CA GLU A 69 10.96 -48.57 4.51
C GLU A 69 11.12 -48.66 2.99
N THR A 70 10.80 -47.57 2.28
CA THR A 70 10.96 -47.48 0.82
C THR A 70 12.42 -47.67 0.41
N ALA A 71 13.37 -47.09 1.15
CA ALA A 71 14.79 -47.26 0.88
C ALA A 71 15.24 -48.72 1.10
N LEU A 72 14.81 -49.37 2.18
CA LEU A 72 15.09 -50.79 2.43
C LEU A 72 14.50 -51.68 1.32
N GLU A 73 13.29 -51.38 0.86
CA GLU A 73 12.66 -52.11 -0.25
C GLU A 73 13.45 -51.93 -1.56
N LEU A 74 13.85 -50.71 -1.90
CA LEU A 74 14.65 -50.44 -3.09
C LEU A 74 16.04 -51.10 -3.00
N MET A 75 16.69 -51.09 -1.84
CA MET A 75 17.96 -51.83 -1.62
C MET A 75 17.77 -53.33 -1.84
N SER A 76 16.63 -53.90 -1.42
CA SER A 76 16.32 -55.31 -1.70
C SER A 76 16.21 -55.58 -3.21
N VAL A 77 15.60 -54.66 -3.98
CA VAL A 77 15.50 -54.74 -5.44
C VAL A 77 16.88 -54.60 -6.11
N PHE A 78 17.77 -53.77 -5.55
CA PHE A 78 19.14 -53.62 -6.04
C PHE A 78 19.94 -54.93 -5.94
N VAL A 79 19.84 -55.63 -4.81
CA VAL A 79 20.55 -56.89 -4.58
C VAL A 79 20.02 -58.00 -5.50
N GLN A 80 18.72 -58.02 -5.77
CA GLN A 80 18.09 -59.00 -6.66
C GLN A 80 18.35 -58.73 -8.15
N CYS A 81 18.75 -57.51 -8.52
CA CYS A 81 18.96 -57.10 -9.90
C CYS A 81 20.25 -57.70 -10.50
N PRO A 82 20.19 -58.29 -11.70
CA PRO A 82 21.37 -58.89 -12.33
C PRO A 82 22.45 -57.82 -12.63
N PRO A 83 23.74 -58.18 -12.53
CA PRO A 83 24.85 -57.24 -12.74
C PRO A 83 24.94 -56.70 -14.19
N LYS A 84 24.23 -57.33 -15.13
CA LYS A 84 24.23 -56.94 -16.56
C LYS A 84 23.37 -55.69 -16.85
N SER A 85 22.37 -55.38 -16.02
CA SER A 85 21.46 -54.24 -16.23
C SER A 85 21.95 -52.97 -15.55
N VAL A 86 23.11 -52.48 -16.01
CA VAL A 86 23.83 -51.34 -15.42
C VAL A 86 22.98 -50.07 -15.38
N GLN A 87 22.26 -49.76 -16.46
CA GLN A 87 21.40 -48.56 -16.53
C GLN A 87 20.32 -48.54 -15.44
N PHE A 88 19.62 -49.66 -15.22
CA PHE A 88 18.60 -49.73 -14.19
C PHE A 88 19.21 -49.64 -12.79
N ARG A 89 20.36 -50.29 -12.55
CA ARG A 89 21.10 -50.18 -11.28
C ARG A 89 21.52 -48.73 -10.99
N CYS A 90 22.01 -47.98 -11.98
CA CYS A 90 22.32 -46.55 -11.83
C CYS A 90 21.09 -45.74 -11.42
N HIS A 91 19.96 -45.90 -12.12
CA HIS A 91 18.73 -45.17 -11.79
C HIS A 91 18.18 -45.54 -10.42
N LEU A 92 18.38 -46.79 -9.99
CA LEU A 92 17.96 -47.25 -8.67
C LEU A 92 18.82 -46.63 -7.55
N LEU A 93 20.14 -46.52 -7.75
CA LEU A 93 21.00 -45.76 -6.82
C LEU A 93 20.57 -44.30 -6.69
N LEU A 94 20.22 -43.65 -7.81
CA LEU A 94 19.72 -42.26 -7.81
C LEU A 94 18.38 -42.13 -7.09
N ALA A 95 17.44 -43.07 -7.30
CA ALA A 95 16.17 -43.07 -6.59
C ALA A 95 16.37 -43.28 -5.08
N LEU A 96 17.29 -44.18 -4.70
CA LEU A 96 17.65 -44.43 -3.30
C LEU A 96 18.22 -43.18 -2.62
N THR A 97 19.17 -42.49 -3.26
CA THR A 97 19.70 -41.22 -2.71
C THR A 97 18.62 -40.16 -2.61
N SER A 98 17.80 -39.97 -3.65
CA SER A 98 16.73 -38.97 -3.63
C SER A 98 15.71 -39.24 -2.52
N VAL A 99 15.30 -40.49 -2.30
CA VAL A 99 14.38 -40.83 -1.20
C VAL A 99 15.04 -40.52 0.15
N LEU A 100 16.22 -41.07 0.42
CA LEU A 100 16.90 -40.91 1.71
C LEU A 100 17.21 -39.44 2.07
N ILE A 101 17.64 -38.64 1.09
CA ILE A 101 17.93 -37.21 1.29
C ILE A 101 16.64 -36.43 1.58
N CYS A 102 15.59 -36.67 0.79
CA CYS A 102 14.35 -35.91 0.90
C CYS A 102 13.50 -36.28 2.12
N THR A 103 13.60 -37.50 2.65
CA THR A 103 12.86 -37.96 3.84
C THR A 103 13.64 -37.79 5.14
N SER A 104 14.62 -36.89 5.18
CA SER A 104 15.47 -36.57 6.34
C SER A 104 16.22 -37.75 7.02
N CYS A 105 16.09 -38.97 6.50
CA CYS A 105 16.65 -40.22 7.00
C CYS A 105 18.18 -40.20 7.15
N VAL A 106 18.87 -39.38 6.35
CA VAL A 106 20.33 -39.19 6.44
C VAL A 106 20.70 -38.33 7.65
N LYS A 107 19.91 -37.28 7.95
CA LYS A 107 20.14 -36.42 9.13
C LYS A 107 19.87 -37.16 10.43
N SER A 108 18.86 -38.04 10.42
CA SER A 108 18.51 -38.88 11.57
C SER A 108 19.43 -40.10 11.74
N HIS A 109 20.45 -40.27 10.88
CA HIS A 109 21.38 -41.42 10.88
C HIS A 109 20.63 -42.77 10.93
N SER A 110 19.56 -42.89 10.15
CA SER A 110 18.76 -44.12 10.07
C SER A 110 19.59 -45.33 9.63
N ARG A 111 19.21 -46.54 10.05
CA ARG A 111 19.95 -47.76 9.69
C ARG A 111 20.03 -47.97 8.19
N ALA A 112 18.93 -47.68 7.47
CA ALA A 112 18.92 -47.78 6.01
C ALA A 112 19.93 -46.84 5.34
N SER A 113 20.18 -45.65 5.89
CA SER A 113 21.20 -44.74 5.36
C SER A 113 22.63 -45.27 5.53
N LEU A 114 22.89 -46.01 6.63
CA LEU A 114 24.20 -46.61 6.92
C LEU A 114 24.47 -47.78 5.98
N ASP A 115 23.50 -48.68 5.88
CA ASP A 115 23.56 -49.84 5.01
C ASP A 115 23.74 -49.39 3.55
N PHE A 116 23.06 -48.32 3.13
CA PHE A 116 23.20 -47.76 1.80
C PHE A 116 24.58 -47.10 1.56
N LEU A 117 25.13 -46.38 2.54
CA LEU A 117 26.46 -45.80 2.45
C LEU A 117 27.53 -46.88 2.27
N ASP A 118 27.43 -47.97 3.02
CA ASP A 118 28.34 -49.10 2.90
C ASP A 118 28.25 -49.75 1.51
N VAL A 119 27.03 -49.90 0.96
CA VAL A 119 26.82 -50.39 -0.41
C VAL A 119 27.49 -49.45 -1.43
N LEU A 120 27.34 -48.13 -1.29
CA LEU A 120 27.97 -47.16 -2.20
C LEU A 120 29.50 -47.21 -2.13
N LEU A 121 30.07 -47.31 -0.92
CA LEU A 121 31.52 -47.43 -0.72
C LEU A 121 32.07 -48.72 -1.30
N GLN A 122 31.36 -49.85 -1.15
CA GLN A 122 31.73 -51.12 -1.76
C GLN A 122 31.75 -51.04 -3.28
N ILE A 123 30.74 -50.41 -3.88
CA ILE A 123 30.67 -50.21 -5.34
C ILE A 123 31.81 -49.31 -5.82
N ALA A 124 32.12 -48.22 -5.11
CA ALA A 124 33.22 -47.33 -5.45
C ALA A 124 34.59 -48.04 -5.39
N GLN A 125 34.80 -48.87 -4.37
CA GLN A 125 36.03 -49.64 -4.16
C GLN A 125 36.20 -50.85 -5.09
N ASP A 126 35.15 -51.27 -5.80
CA ASP A 126 35.22 -52.40 -6.72
C ASP A 126 36.15 -52.07 -7.92
N THR A 127 37.39 -52.53 -7.81
CA THR A 127 38.46 -52.35 -8.80
C THR A 127 38.55 -53.52 -9.78
N SER A 128 37.62 -54.48 -9.72
CA SER A 128 37.61 -55.66 -10.60
C SER A 128 37.50 -55.32 -12.10
N ASP A 129 37.04 -54.10 -12.42
CA ASP A 129 36.87 -53.55 -13.77
C ASP A 129 38.14 -52.88 -14.35
N ILE A 130 39.26 -52.79 -13.62
CA ILE A 130 40.52 -52.24 -14.16
C ILE A 130 41.07 -53.15 -15.29
N HIS A 131 40.73 -54.43 -15.26
CA HIS A 131 41.19 -55.43 -16.23
C HIS A 131 40.09 -56.03 -17.11
N THR A 132 38.81 -55.67 -16.91
CA THR A 132 37.66 -56.27 -17.59
C THR A 132 36.86 -55.22 -18.39
N ASP A 133 36.11 -55.69 -19.40
CA ASP A 133 35.29 -54.91 -20.35
C ASP A 133 34.45 -53.86 -19.59
N GLY A 134 34.83 -52.57 -19.66
CA GLY A 134 34.48 -51.47 -18.73
C GLY A 134 33.00 -51.07 -18.63
N ARG A 135 32.12 -52.06 -18.49
CA ARG A 135 30.66 -51.97 -18.47
C ARG A 135 30.14 -51.56 -17.09
N GLN A 136 30.87 -51.78 -15.99
CA GLN A 136 30.44 -51.35 -14.65
C GLN A 136 30.95 -49.97 -14.25
N ARG A 137 31.82 -49.36 -15.07
CA ARG A 137 32.30 -47.98 -14.86
C ARG A 137 31.17 -46.95 -14.63
N PRO A 138 30.04 -46.97 -15.39
CA PRO A 138 28.93 -46.06 -15.12
C PRO A 138 28.31 -46.26 -13.74
N LEU A 139 28.28 -47.50 -13.23
CA LEU A 139 27.76 -47.79 -11.89
C LEU A 139 28.66 -47.19 -10.81
N ARG A 140 29.99 -47.32 -10.94
CA ARG A 140 30.97 -46.67 -10.06
C ARG A 140 30.85 -45.16 -10.11
N ALA A 141 30.72 -44.58 -11.30
CA ALA A 141 30.48 -43.14 -11.46
C ALA A 141 29.22 -42.69 -10.72
N THR A 142 28.09 -43.36 -10.95
CA THR A 142 26.83 -43.03 -10.27
C THR A 142 26.95 -43.19 -8.76
N ALA A 143 27.69 -44.20 -8.26
CA ALA A 143 27.94 -44.34 -6.83
C ALA A 143 28.74 -43.16 -6.26
N CYS A 144 29.76 -42.68 -6.96
CA CYS A 144 30.51 -41.48 -6.55
C CYS A 144 29.64 -40.21 -6.57
N GLU A 145 28.79 -40.05 -7.58
CA GLU A 145 27.81 -38.95 -7.63
C GLU A 145 26.83 -39.04 -6.45
N CYS A 146 26.34 -40.24 -6.13
CA CYS A 146 25.47 -40.49 -4.99
C CYS A 146 26.14 -40.13 -3.65
N LEU A 147 27.42 -40.54 -3.48
CA LEU A 147 28.23 -40.15 -2.33
C LEU A 147 28.44 -38.64 -2.25
N ARG A 148 28.62 -37.97 -3.41
CA ARG A 148 28.78 -36.51 -3.49
C ARG A 148 27.51 -35.79 -3.06
N GLU A 149 26.34 -36.25 -3.50
CA GLU A 149 25.05 -35.68 -3.09
C GLU A 149 24.76 -35.90 -1.60
N LEU A 150 25.09 -37.08 -1.05
CA LEU A 150 24.98 -37.36 0.39
C LEU A 150 25.87 -36.42 1.20
N GLU A 151 27.13 -36.26 0.81
CA GLU A 151 28.09 -35.35 1.44
C GLU A 151 27.69 -33.87 1.29
N ALA A 152 27.07 -33.48 0.16
CA ALA A 152 26.56 -32.12 -0.02
C ALA A 152 25.37 -31.80 0.89
N CYS A 153 24.49 -32.78 1.14
CA CYS A 153 23.32 -32.62 2.00
C CYS A 153 23.63 -32.77 3.50
N CYS A 154 24.62 -33.60 3.84
CA CYS A 154 25.08 -33.89 5.20
C CYS A 154 26.61 -33.76 5.25
N PRO A 155 27.15 -32.53 5.40
CA PRO A 155 28.59 -32.29 5.36
C PRO A 155 29.31 -33.03 6.49
N GLY A 156 30.41 -33.69 6.15
CA GLY A 156 31.29 -34.42 7.08
C GLY A 156 31.05 -35.91 7.19
N LEU A 157 30.04 -36.46 6.50
CA LEU A 157 29.72 -37.89 6.51
C LEU A 157 30.93 -38.76 6.10
N LEU A 158 31.71 -38.31 5.12
CA LEU A 158 32.85 -39.04 4.56
C LEU A 158 34.21 -38.54 5.06
N SER A 159 34.25 -37.63 6.03
CA SER A 159 35.49 -37.01 6.54
C SER A 159 36.54 -38.04 6.97
N GLN A 160 36.13 -39.12 7.64
CA GLN A 160 37.00 -40.21 8.11
C GLN A 160 37.53 -41.11 6.99
N ARG A 161 37.02 -40.99 5.76
CA ARG A 161 37.38 -41.83 4.59
C ARG A 161 38.22 -41.10 3.55
N LEU A 162 38.76 -39.92 3.88
CA LEU A 162 39.56 -39.10 2.95
C LEU A 162 40.77 -39.83 2.38
N GLU A 163 41.54 -40.57 3.19
CA GLU A 163 42.71 -41.32 2.70
C GLU A 163 42.30 -42.40 1.68
N LEU A 164 41.20 -43.13 1.96
CA LEU A 164 40.67 -44.14 1.06
C LEU A 164 40.25 -43.54 -0.29
N LEU A 165 39.53 -42.42 -0.26
CA LEU A 165 39.11 -41.71 -1.47
C LEU A 165 40.32 -41.14 -2.25
N GLY A 166 41.34 -40.64 -1.54
CA GLY A 166 42.60 -40.20 -2.12
C GLY A 166 43.34 -41.35 -2.82
N GLY A 167 43.38 -42.52 -2.19
CA GLY A 167 43.96 -43.74 -2.77
C GLY A 167 43.22 -44.19 -4.03
N LEU A 168 41.89 -44.20 -4.01
CA LEU A 168 41.07 -44.53 -5.19
C LEU A 168 41.29 -43.52 -6.33
N ARG A 169 41.39 -42.22 -6.02
CA ARG A 169 41.69 -41.16 -7.00
C ARG A 169 43.02 -41.40 -7.71
N GLN A 170 44.06 -41.76 -6.96
CA GLN A 170 45.41 -42.01 -7.49
C GLN A 170 45.52 -43.32 -8.29
N GLN A 171 44.74 -44.33 -7.93
CA GLN A 171 44.73 -45.63 -8.65
C GLN A 171 43.94 -45.57 -9.97
N GLU A 172 42.96 -44.67 -10.07
CA GLU A 172 42.07 -44.60 -11.22
C GLU A 172 42.69 -43.82 -12.39
N THR A 173 42.86 -44.49 -13.53
CA THR A 173 43.45 -43.91 -14.76
C THR A 173 42.40 -43.56 -15.82
N SER A 174 41.14 -43.88 -15.59
CA SER A 174 40.05 -43.66 -16.55
C SER A 174 39.33 -42.32 -16.33
N ARG A 175 38.30 -42.04 -17.15
CA ARG A 175 37.45 -40.84 -16.99
C ARG A 175 36.75 -40.76 -15.62
N LEU A 176 36.67 -41.87 -14.89
CA LEU A 176 36.14 -41.92 -13.52
C LEU A 176 36.98 -41.12 -12.52
N HIS A 177 38.24 -40.84 -12.85
CA HIS A 177 39.09 -39.96 -12.06
C HIS A 177 38.40 -38.61 -11.75
N GLN A 178 37.59 -38.08 -12.68
CA GLN A 178 36.86 -36.82 -12.48
C GLN A 178 35.86 -36.91 -11.32
N ALA A 179 35.08 -38.00 -11.24
CA ALA A 179 34.10 -38.22 -10.18
C ALA A 179 34.79 -38.41 -8.81
N TYR A 180 35.93 -39.10 -8.77
CA TYR A 180 36.73 -39.24 -7.54
C TYR A 180 37.38 -37.92 -7.12
N ALA A 181 37.89 -37.13 -8.05
CA ALA A 181 38.51 -35.84 -7.76
C ALA A 181 37.46 -34.85 -7.19
N GLU A 182 36.27 -34.78 -7.77
CA GLU A 182 35.18 -33.94 -7.26
C GLU A 182 34.71 -34.39 -5.87
N LEU A 183 34.46 -35.69 -5.69
CA LEU A 183 34.06 -36.25 -4.40
C LEU A 183 35.12 -35.96 -3.32
N TYR A 184 36.38 -36.28 -3.61
CA TYR A 184 37.49 -36.02 -2.69
C TYR A 184 37.60 -34.54 -2.32
N THR A 185 37.48 -33.64 -3.30
CA THR A 185 37.58 -32.19 -3.06
C THR A 185 36.41 -31.66 -2.22
N LEU A 186 35.18 -32.17 -2.45
CA LEU A 186 34.02 -31.82 -1.63
C LEU A 186 34.16 -32.29 -0.18
N VAL A 187 34.53 -33.56 0.02
CA VAL A 187 34.75 -34.14 1.35
C VAL A 187 35.87 -33.39 2.07
N LEU A 188 36.96 -33.06 1.37
CA LEU A 188 38.08 -32.29 1.94
C LEU A 188 37.61 -30.91 2.41
N ARG A 189 36.84 -30.20 1.58
CA ARG A 189 36.27 -28.89 1.92
C ARG A 189 35.36 -28.96 3.14
N ASN A 190 34.45 -29.93 3.20
CA ASN A 190 33.52 -30.08 4.31
C ASN A 190 34.22 -30.52 5.59
N ALA A 191 35.19 -31.43 5.51
CA ALA A 191 36.00 -31.86 6.64
C ALA A 191 36.79 -30.70 7.26
N ILE A 192 37.41 -29.86 6.43
CA ILE A 192 38.10 -28.65 6.90
C ILE A 192 37.10 -27.66 7.50
N TYR A 193 35.93 -27.50 6.89
CA TYR A 193 34.88 -26.64 7.45
C TYR A 193 34.42 -27.11 8.83
N GLN A 194 34.22 -28.41 9.05
CA GLN A 194 33.90 -28.94 10.40
C GLN A 194 35.01 -28.65 11.41
N LEU A 195 36.28 -28.86 11.02
CA LEU A 195 37.42 -28.52 11.88
C LEU A 195 37.47 -27.03 12.25
N THR A 196 36.97 -26.13 11.39
CA THR A 196 36.91 -24.69 11.73
C THR A 196 35.85 -24.36 12.79
N GLN A 197 34.87 -25.23 13.01
CA GLN A 197 33.84 -25.07 14.03
C GLN A 197 34.25 -25.64 15.40
N GLU A 198 35.21 -26.58 15.43
CA GLU A 198 35.69 -27.21 16.66
C GLU A 198 36.60 -26.29 17.47
N THR A 199 36.26 -26.07 18.74
CA THR A 199 37.07 -25.24 19.66
C THR A 199 38.39 -25.93 20.00
N GLY A 200 39.52 -25.43 19.46
CA GLY A 200 40.87 -25.95 19.73
C GLY A 200 41.47 -26.81 18.63
N ALA A 201 40.77 -26.97 17.49
CA ALA A 201 41.32 -27.62 16.30
C ALA A 201 42.52 -26.85 15.74
N GLY A 202 43.52 -27.58 15.26
CA GLY A 202 44.81 -27.03 14.83
C GLY A 202 45.53 -27.96 13.86
N ALA A 203 46.82 -27.73 13.63
CA ALA A 203 47.59 -28.45 12.59
C ALA A 203 47.66 -29.97 12.81
N GLU A 204 47.71 -30.45 14.06
CA GLU A 204 47.75 -31.88 14.37
C GLU A 204 46.43 -32.60 14.06
N HIS A 205 45.29 -31.95 14.31
CA HIS A 205 43.97 -32.50 13.96
C HIS A 205 43.79 -32.57 12.45
N LEU A 206 44.27 -31.54 11.72
CA LEU A 206 44.28 -31.54 10.26
C LEU A 206 45.19 -32.64 9.69
N LYS A 207 46.33 -32.89 10.34
CA LYS A 207 47.24 -33.99 9.98
C LYS A 207 46.62 -35.37 10.24
N ALA A 208 45.96 -35.55 11.38
CA ALA A 208 45.26 -36.78 11.72
C ALA A 208 44.13 -37.08 10.72
N LEU A 209 43.42 -36.05 10.26
CA LEU A 209 42.37 -36.14 9.27
C LEU A 209 42.89 -36.52 7.86
N LEU A 210 44.09 -36.05 7.49
CA LEU A 210 44.71 -36.35 6.19
C LEU A 210 45.47 -37.69 6.16
N GLY A 211 46.01 -38.15 7.28
CA GLY A 211 46.84 -39.38 7.40
C GLY A 211 46.14 -40.59 8.02
N GLY A 212 44.82 -40.69 7.86
CA GLY A 212 43.89 -41.53 8.63
C GLY A 212 44.28 -43.00 8.85
N ASN A 213 44.97 -43.29 9.96
CA ASN A 213 44.95 -44.62 10.58
C ASN A 213 43.92 -44.65 11.71
N THR A 214 42.70 -45.10 11.43
CA THR A 214 41.93 -45.94 12.37
C THR A 214 40.70 -46.51 11.67
N SER A 215 40.62 -47.83 11.63
CA SER A 215 39.38 -48.60 11.50
C SER A 215 38.54 -48.45 12.78
N ALA A 216 38.20 -47.22 13.17
CA ALA A 216 37.29 -46.99 14.28
C ALA A 216 35.87 -47.08 13.72
N ALA A 217 35.07 -47.91 14.38
CA ALA A 217 33.65 -48.01 14.13
C ALA A 217 32.99 -46.63 14.19
N TRP A 218 31.82 -46.54 13.58
CA TRP A 218 30.82 -45.51 13.82
C TRP A 218 30.48 -45.40 15.33
N GLU A 219 31.36 -44.84 16.14
CA GLU A 219 30.99 -44.32 17.45
C GLU A 219 30.76 -42.83 17.25
N ALA A 220 29.53 -42.52 16.86
CA ALA A 220 28.99 -41.19 17.01
C ALA A 220 29.10 -40.82 18.50
N ASP A 221 29.87 -39.78 18.82
CA ASP A 221 29.63 -39.01 20.02
C ASP A 221 28.17 -38.59 20.01
N GLN A 222 27.37 -39.18 20.91
CA GLN A 222 25.99 -38.81 21.20
C GLN A 222 25.89 -37.45 21.91
N GLU A 223 26.95 -36.63 21.91
CA GLU A 223 27.02 -35.35 22.63
C GLU A 223 27.35 -34.19 21.68
N SER A 224 26.49 -33.96 20.68
CA SER A 224 26.29 -32.61 20.13
C SER A 224 24.81 -32.38 19.87
N ASP A 225 24.04 -32.51 20.94
CA ASP A 225 22.68 -32.03 21.03
C ASP A 225 22.62 -30.53 20.65
N LEU A 226 21.75 -30.23 19.67
CA LEU A 226 21.17 -28.91 19.42
C LEU A 226 22.13 -27.78 18.99
N THR A 227 22.52 -27.75 17.72
CA THR A 227 22.61 -26.47 17.00
C THR A 227 21.50 -26.39 15.95
N SER A 228 20.53 -25.55 16.27
CA SER A 228 19.35 -25.26 15.46
C SER A 228 19.71 -24.86 14.03
N SER A 229 19.38 -25.72 13.07
CA SER A 229 18.64 -25.50 11.81
C SER A 229 18.53 -24.09 11.16
N LYS A 230 19.51 -23.20 11.29
CA LYS A 230 19.49 -21.89 10.58
C LYS A 230 20.48 -21.78 9.43
N ASP A 231 21.44 -22.69 9.31
CA ASP A 231 22.60 -22.45 8.45
C ASP A 231 22.64 -23.32 7.17
N SER A 232 21.55 -24.02 6.81
CA SER A 232 21.53 -24.79 5.55
C SER A 232 21.63 -23.90 4.31
N ALA A 233 21.25 -22.62 4.41
CA ALA A 233 21.41 -21.63 3.35
C ALA A 233 22.85 -21.05 3.27
N ILE A 234 23.67 -21.22 4.30
CA ILE A 234 25.03 -20.66 4.39
C ILE A 234 26.07 -21.60 3.73
N LEU A 235 25.71 -22.85 3.46
CA LEU A 235 26.65 -23.86 2.97
C LEU A 235 26.80 -23.93 1.44
N SER A 236 25.89 -23.34 0.66
CA SER A 236 25.89 -23.45 -0.80
C SER A 236 27.05 -22.71 -1.47
N SER A 237 27.61 -21.69 -0.84
CA SER A 237 28.83 -21.01 -1.29
C SER A 237 29.30 -20.02 -0.22
N LEU A 238 30.42 -20.31 0.45
CA LEU A 238 30.97 -19.42 1.48
C LEU A 238 31.52 -18.10 0.89
N ILE A 239 31.62 -18.02 -0.43
CA ILE A 239 32.27 -16.93 -1.19
C ILE A 239 31.24 -15.96 -1.81
N LEU A 240 29.93 -16.25 -1.73
CA LEU A 240 28.90 -15.47 -2.48
C LEU A 240 28.11 -14.45 -1.64
N GLY A 241 28.58 -14.10 -0.44
CA GLY A 241 28.00 -13.05 0.40
C GLY A 241 29.00 -11.92 0.71
N PRO A 242 28.54 -10.71 1.09
CA PRO A 242 29.39 -9.55 1.38
C PRO A 242 30.35 -9.90 2.52
N MET A 243 31.59 -10.28 2.18
CA MET A 243 32.67 -10.69 3.09
C MET A 243 32.16 -11.22 4.43
N GLY A 244 31.26 -12.22 4.36
CA GLY A 244 30.89 -13.00 5.53
C GLY A 244 32.16 -13.62 6.05
N THR A 245 32.41 -13.47 7.35
CA THR A 245 33.60 -13.98 8.03
C THR A 245 33.77 -15.47 7.72
N VAL A 246 34.62 -15.78 6.73
CA VAL A 246 34.96 -17.17 6.41
C VAL A 246 35.58 -17.75 7.68
N PRO A 247 35.06 -18.87 8.20
CA PRO A 247 35.61 -19.46 9.41
C PRO A 247 37.06 -19.89 9.12
N THR A 248 37.99 -19.47 9.97
CA THR A 248 39.43 -19.70 9.77
C THR A 248 39.95 -20.71 10.77
N LEU A 249 40.73 -21.68 10.28
CA LEU A 249 41.44 -22.63 11.11
C LEU A 249 42.78 -21.99 11.51
N HIS A 250 43.01 -21.83 12.82
CA HIS A 250 44.28 -21.32 13.33
C HIS A 250 45.37 -22.40 13.26
N THR A 251 45.81 -22.74 12.05
CA THR A 251 47.01 -23.55 11.82
C THR A 251 48.23 -22.65 11.78
N GLY A 252 49.30 -23.02 12.49
CA GLY A 252 50.63 -22.44 12.23
C GLY A 252 51.13 -22.72 10.81
N PRO A 253 52.38 -22.35 10.46
CA PRO A 253 52.94 -22.54 9.11
C PRO A 253 53.19 -24.01 8.71
N ASP A 254 52.86 -24.98 9.56
CA ASP A 254 53.08 -26.41 9.31
C ASP A 254 51.84 -27.09 8.71
N CYS A 255 51.60 -26.83 7.42
CA CYS A 255 50.53 -27.49 6.62
C CYS A 255 51.12 -28.20 5.38
N LYS A 256 52.22 -28.95 5.54
CA LYS A 256 52.93 -29.58 4.39
C LYS A 256 52.07 -30.59 3.65
N GLU A 257 51.32 -31.42 4.36
CA GLU A 257 50.47 -32.47 3.78
C GLU A 257 49.31 -31.89 2.98
N LEU A 258 48.61 -30.88 3.52
CA LEU A 258 47.56 -30.17 2.79
C LEU A 258 48.12 -29.50 1.53
N ARG A 259 49.28 -28.83 1.61
CA ARG A 259 49.93 -28.25 0.42
C ARG A 259 50.25 -29.29 -0.64
N SER A 260 50.74 -30.47 -0.25
CA SER A 260 50.97 -31.55 -1.22
C SER A 260 49.68 -32.03 -1.86
N VAL A 261 48.60 -32.22 -1.08
CA VAL A 261 47.30 -32.62 -1.61
C VAL A 261 46.76 -31.58 -2.58
N LEU A 262 46.78 -30.30 -2.20
CA LEU A 262 46.34 -29.19 -3.05
C LEU A 262 47.16 -29.10 -4.34
N SER A 263 48.49 -29.25 -4.26
CA SER A 263 49.37 -29.28 -5.44
C SER A 263 49.01 -30.45 -6.37
N THR A 264 48.80 -31.65 -5.83
CA THR A 264 48.42 -32.82 -6.66
C THR A 264 47.08 -32.62 -7.36
N LEU A 265 46.08 -32.06 -6.68
CA LEU A 265 44.77 -31.77 -7.27
C LEU A 265 44.84 -30.70 -8.36
N LEU A 266 45.65 -29.67 -8.13
CA LEU A 266 45.87 -28.60 -9.11
C LEU A 266 46.67 -29.09 -10.31
N ASP A 267 47.66 -29.96 -10.11
CA ASP A 267 48.36 -30.66 -11.17
C ASP A 267 47.39 -31.56 -11.93
N GLU A 268 46.54 -32.35 -11.29
CA GLU A 268 45.54 -33.20 -11.95
C GLU A 268 44.42 -32.42 -12.68
N SER A 269 44.26 -31.12 -12.38
CA SER A 269 43.16 -30.29 -12.91
C SER A 269 43.11 -30.20 -14.44
N TYR A 270 44.23 -30.38 -15.16
CA TYR A 270 44.24 -30.36 -16.64
C TYR A 270 43.59 -31.58 -17.29
N LEU A 271 43.38 -32.66 -16.53
CA LEU A 271 42.72 -33.89 -17.01
C LEU A 271 41.20 -33.82 -16.91
N LEU A 272 40.68 -32.78 -16.24
CA LEU A 272 39.26 -32.61 -15.95
C LEU A 272 38.55 -31.87 -17.10
N THR A 273 37.23 -32.05 -17.21
CA THR A 273 36.43 -31.19 -18.09
C THR A 273 36.41 -29.75 -17.56
N PRO A 274 36.15 -28.73 -18.41
CA PRO A 274 36.10 -27.33 -17.95
C PRO A 274 35.11 -27.06 -16.82
N LEU A 275 34.02 -27.83 -16.74
CA LEU A 275 33.04 -27.74 -15.67
C LEU A 275 33.60 -28.32 -14.36
N CYS A 276 34.13 -29.56 -14.41
CA CYS A 276 34.73 -30.23 -13.26
C CYS A 276 35.97 -29.47 -12.74
N GLN A 277 36.72 -28.85 -13.63
CA GLN A 277 37.85 -28.01 -13.26
C GLN A 277 37.38 -26.74 -12.56
N ALA A 278 36.30 -26.10 -13.03
CA ALA A 278 35.74 -24.92 -12.38
C ALA A 278 35.16 -25.24 -10.98
N THR A 279 34.47 -26.37 -10.82
CA THR A 279 33.96 -26.83 -9.51
C THR A 279 35.10 -27.15 -8.55
N LEU A 280 36.14 -27.83 -9.02
CA LEU A 280 37.36 -28.08 -8.24
C LEU A 280 38.01 -26.76 -7.81
N LEU A 281 38.24 -25.82 -8.73
CA LEU A 281 38.82 -24.52 -8.40
C LEU A 281 37.97 -23.78 -7.36
N HIS A 282 36.65 -23.74 -7.52
CA HIS A 282 35.74 -23.13 -6.55
C HIS A 282 35.90 -23.73 -5.15
N ARG A 283 35.90 -25.06 -5.02
CA ARG A 283 36.04 -25.73 -3.72
C ARG A 283 37.44 -25.57 -3.12
N LEU A 284 38.48 -25.55 -3.94
CA LEU A 284 39.84 -25.28 -3.48
C LEU A 284 40.01 -23.83 -3.00
N THR A 285 39.35 -22.86 -3.64
CA THR A 285 39.30 -21.47 -3.16
C THR A 285 38.72 -21.41 -1.75
N GLU A 286 37.61 -22.12 -1.49
CA GLU A 286 37.02 -22.20 -0.14
C GLU A 286 37.99 -22.81 0.87
N VAL A 287 38.68 -23.90 0.52
CA VAL A 287 39.66 -24.57 1.39
C VAL A 287 40.83 -23.65 1.75
N VAL A 288 41.40 -22.95 0.77
CA VAL A 288 42.53 -22.04 1.01
C VAL A 288 42.08 -20.81 1.79
N ALA A 289 40.86 -20.33 1.59
CA ALA A 289 40.30 -19.23 2.39
C ALA A 289 40.08 -19.62 3.86
N MET A 290 39.70 -20.87 4.15
CA MET A 290 39.55 -21.38 5.53
C MET A 290 40.89 -21.60 6.24
N VAL A 291 41.97 -21.91 5.52
CA VAL A 291 43.27 -22.28 6.11
C VAL A 291 44.35 -21.24 5.77
N PRO A 292 44.49 -20.17 6.57
CA PRO A 292 45.47 -19.10 6.31
C PRO A 292 46.94 -19.56 6.33
N GLY A 293 47.24 -20.75 6.89
CA GLY A 293 48.58 -21.36 6.86
C GLY A 293 49.06 -21.80 5.46
N VAL A 294 48.17 -21.78 4.46
CA VAL A 294 48.48 -22.08 3.06
C VAL A 294 48.42 -20.79 2.23
N PRO A 295 49.53 -20.34 1.63
CA PRO A 295 49.51 -19.11 0.83
C PRO A 295 48.72 -19.31 -0.48
N PRO A 296 47.88 -18.33 -0.89
CA PRO A 296 47.16 -18.37 -2.17
C PRO A 296 48.05 -18.51 -3.41
N ALA A 297 49.36 -18.21 -3.29
CA ALA A 297 50.35 -18.32 -4.36
C ALA A 297 50.42 -19.71 -5.03
N ILE A 298 49.90 -20.77 -4.41
CA ILE A 298 49.80 -22.11 -5.02
C ILE A 298 49.00 -22.07 -6.34
N PHE A 299 48.01 -21.17 -6.48
CA PHE A 299 47.25 -21.04 -7.71
C PHE A 299 48.00 -20.33 -8.85
N ARG A 300 49.12 -19.63 -8.60
CA ARG A 300 49.80 -18.80 -9.62
C ARG A 300 50.28 -19.60 -10.84
N THR A 301 50.78 -20.81 -10.63
CA THR A 301 51.25 -21.69 -11.72
C THR A 301 50.12 -22.03 -12.69
N HIS A 302 48.90 -22.22 -12.19
CA HIS A 302 47.72 -22.53 -12.99
C HIS A 302 47.01 -21.28 -13.51
N LEU A 303 47.19 -20.13 -12.85
CA LEU A 303 46.61 -18.85 -13.25
C LEU A 303 47.01 -18.47 -14.67
N LEU A 304 48.29 -18.57 -15.03
CA LEU A 304 48.79 -18.23 -16.38
C LEU A 304 48.07 -19.02 -17.49
N ARG A 305 47.69 -20.26 -17.21
CA ARG A 305 46.90 -21.10 -18.12
C ARG A 305 45.43 -20.67 -18.14
N LEU A 306 44.83 -20.44 -16.97
CA LEU A 306 43.42 -20.06 -16.83
C LEU A 306 43.11 -18.69 -17.47
N LEU A 307 44.04 -17.74 -17.32
CA LEU A 307 44.02 -16.43 -17.99
C LEU A 307 43.96 -16.55 -19.52
N GLY A 308 44.35 -17.70 -20.08
CA GLY A 308 44.35 -18.05 -21.50
C GLY A 308 43.04 -18.61 -22.05
N THR A 309 42.03 -18.89 -21.22
CA THR A 309 40.84 -19.70 -21.59
C THR A 309 39.66 -18.89 -22.15
N SER A 310 38.93 -19.46 -23.12
CA SER A 310 37.68 -18.90 -23.65
C SER A 310 36.42 -19.57 -23.09
N GLU A 311 36.60 -20.59 -22.24
CA GLU A 311 35.51 -21.31 -21.58
C GLU A 311 34.95 -20.48 -20.44
N VAL A 312 33.63 -20.27 -20.45
CA VAL A 312 32.92 -19.40 -19.50
C VAL A 312 33.12 -19.84 -18.05
N SER A 313 33.03 -21.15 -17.78
CA SER A 313 33.14 -21.70 -16.43
C SER A 313 34.51 -21.44 -15.80
N LEU A 314 35.58 -21.54 -16.58
CA LEU A 314 36.96 -21.34 -16.11
C LEU A 314 37.28 -19.86 -15.92
N LEU A 315 36.78 -18.99 -16.80
CA LEU A 315 36.93 -17.55 -16.64
C LEU A 315 36.19 -17.08 -15.38
N HIS A 316 34.97 -17.57 -15.15
CA HIS A 316 34.21 -17.26 -13.94
C HIS A 316 34.92 -17.75 -12.66
N ALA A 317 35.47 -18.96 -12.67
CA ALA A 317 36.29 -19.46 -11.56
C ALA A 317 37.55 -18.59 -11.31
N THR A 318 38.11 -17.99 -12.35
CA THR A 318 39.23 -17.04 -12.24
C THR A 318 38.80 -15.72 -11.60
N LEU A 319 37.62 -15.21 -11.96
CA LEU A 319 37.03 -14.03 -11.32
C LEU A 319 36.71 -14.31 -9.84
N LEU A 320 36.20 -15.50 -9.52
CA LEU A 320 35.98 -15.93 -8.14
C LEU A 320 37.29 -15.97 -7.32
N LEU A 321 38.37 -16.50 -7.91
CA LEU A 321 39.70 -16.44 -7.29
C LEU A 321 40.14 -15.00 -7.02
N LYS A 322 39.82 -14.07 -7.94
CA LYS A 322 40.07 -12.64 -7.73
C LYS A 322 39.22 -12.08 -6.60
N CYS A 323 37.92 -12.37 -6.54
CA CYS A 323 37.06 -11.98 -5.42
C CYS A 323 37.63 -12.42 -4.07
N ALA A 324 38.14 -13.65 -3.98
CA ALA A 324 38.58 -14.25 -2.72
C ALA A 324 39.96 -13.75 -2.25
N PHE A 325 40.91 -13.55 -3.18
CA PHE A 325 42.32 -13.35 -2.83
C PHE A 325 42.94 -12.03 -3.32
N THR A 326 42.25 -11.27 -4.17
CA THR A 326 42.62 -9.95 -4.71
C THR A 326 44.15 -9.72 -4.81
N ASP A 327 44.73 -8.86 -3.97
CA ASP A 327 46.14 -8.43 -4.00
C ASP A 327 47.13 -9.53 -3.61
N SER A 328 46.67 -10.58 -2.92
CA SER A 328 47.55 -11.69 -2.52
C SER A 328 47.88 -12.63 -3.69
N LEU A 329 47.02 -12.67 -4.72
CA LEU A 329 47.20 -13.52 -5.89
C LEU A 329 47.50 -12.71 -7.16
N PHE A 330 46.70 -11.70 -7.46
CA PHE A 330 46.72 -10.93 -8.71
C PHE A 330 47.55 -9.65 -8.56
N SER A 331 48.30 -9.32 -9.62
CA SER A 331 48.89 -7.98 -9.78
C SER A 331 47.96 -7.06 -10.56
N SER A 332 48.17 -5.75 -10.48
CA SER A 332 47.40 -4.78 -11.28
C SER A 332 47.53 -5.01 -12.80
N GLU A 333 48.66 -5.57 -13.26
CA GLU A 333 48.86 -5.95 -14.67
C GLU A 333 47.97 -7.14 -15.06
N ASP A 334 47.83 -8.14 -14.17
CA ASP A 334 46.94 -9.28 -14.40
C ASP A 334 45.47 -8.85 -14.45
N GLU A 335 45.07 -7.91 -13.60
CA GLU A 335 43.71 -7.35 -13.58
C GLU A 335 43.38 -6.61 -14.87
N ALA A 336 44.30 -5.74 -15.32
CA ALA A 336 44.17 -5.04 -16.60
C ALA A 336 44.10 -6.03 -17.78
N PHE A 337 44.85 -7.13 -17.71
CA PHE A 337 44.81 -8.18 -18.73
C PHE A 337 43.46 -8.93 -18.75
N ILE A 338 42.92 -9.30 -17.58
CA ILE A 338 41.60 -9.94 -17.47
C ILE A 338 40.50 -9.03 -18.01
N LEU A 339 40.52 -7.74 -17.64
CA LEU A 339 39.55 -6.76 -18.13
C LEU A 339 39.64 -6.60 -19.65
N LYS A 340 40.85 -6.43 -20.20
CA LYS A 340 41.04 -6.36 -21.66
C LYS A 340 40.52 -7.61 -22.36
N ARG A 341 40.68 -8.78 -21.76
CA ARG A 341 40.18 -10.05 -22.30
C ARG A 341 38.66 -10.12 -22.27
N LEU A 342 38.02 -9.75 -21.17
CA LEU A 342 36.56 -9.69 -21.06
C LEU A 342 35.95 -8.77 -22.12
N VAL A 343 36.57 -7.60 -22.34
CA VAL A 343 36.17 -6.64 -23.38
C VAL A 343 36.26 -7.24 -24.79
N VAL A 344 37.31 -8.01 -25.08
CA VAL A 344 37.47 -8.67 -26.39
C VAL A 344 36.47 -9.82 -26.56
N LEU A 345 36.27 -10.64 -25.52
CA LEU A 345 35.37 -11.79 -25.58
C LEU A 345 33.91 -11.37 -25.75
N SER A 346 33.49 -10.27 -25.14
CA SER A 346 32.13 -9.76 -25.30
C SER A 346 31.80 -9.23 -26.70
N GLN A 347 32.81 -9.04 -27.55
CA GLN A 347 32.67 -8.67 -28.96
C GLN A 347 32.83 -9.83 -29.93
N HIS A 348 33.35 -10.96 -29.46
CA HIS A 348 33.78 -12.03 -30.34
C HIS A 348 32.60 -12.59 -31.17
N PRO A 349 32.68 -12.58 -32.52
CA PRO A 349 31.52 -12.88 -33.37
C PRO A 349 31.05 -14.32 -33.26
N LEU A 350 31.95 -15.28 -32.96
CA LEU A 350 31.61 -16.70 -32.84
C LEU A 350 30.93 -17.06 -31.51
N LEU A 351 30.92 -16.16 -30.53
CA LEU A 351 30.29 -16.43 -29.23
C LEU A 351 28.79 -16.16 -29.29
N SER A 352 28.05 -16.93 -28.53
CA SER A 352 26.60 -16.81 -28.42
C SER A 352 26.23 -15.52 -27.65
N THR A 353 25.03 -15.01 -27.91
CA THR A 353 24.46 -13.86 -27.20
C THR A 353 24.50 -14.00 -25.66
N PRO A 354 24.12 -15.13 -25.03
CA PRO A 354 24.21 -15.27 -23.58
C PRO A 354 25.64 -15.21 -23.04
N GLU A 355 26.63 -15.79 -23.75
CA GLU A 355 28.04 -15.70 -23.34
C GLU A 355 28.55 -14.26 -23.40
N LYS A 356 28.18 -13.51 -24.46
CA LYS A 356 28.53 -12.08 -24.58
C LYS A 356 27.94 -11.27 -23.43
N LEU A 357 26.66 -11.49 -23.10
CA LEU A 357 25.99 -10.82 -21.98
C LEU A 357 26.63 -11.17 -20.64
N PHE A 358 26.99 -12.44 -20.43
CA PHE A 358 27.69 -12.88 -19.24
C PHE A 358 29.03 -12.15 -19.07
N TYR A 359 29.81 -11.99 -20.14
CA TYR A 359 31.07 -11.23 -20.06
C TYR A 359 30.86 -9.74 -19.79
N MET A 360 29.76 -9.13 -20.28
CA MET A 360 29.41 -7.75 -19.92
C MET A 360 29.07 -7.63 -18.43
N ASP A 361 28.28 -8.58 -17.92
CA ASP A 361 27.91 -8.63 -16.51
C ASP A 361 29.14 -8.79 -15.60
N CYS A 362 30.11 -9.62 -16.02
CA CYS A 362 31.40 -9.76 -15.35
C CYS A 362 32.24 -8.47 -15.35
N ILE A 363 32.08 -7.59 -16.36
CA ILE A 363 32.77 -6.29 -16.40
C ILE A 363 32.11 -5.33 -15.42
N LEU A 364 30.77 -5.28 -15.39
CA LEU A 364 30.01 -4.43 -14.46
C LEU A 364 30.25 -4.80 -12.99
N HIS A 365 30.37 -6.10 -12.70
CA HIS A 365 30.58 -6.61 -11.34
C HIS A 365 32.02 -7.09 -11.12
N PHE A 366 33.01 -6.42 -11.74
CA PHE A 366 34.40 -6.83 -11.60
C PHE A 366 34.88 -6.63 -10.14
N PRO A 367 35.47 -7.66 -9.51
CA PRO A 367 35.88 -7.60 -8.11
C PRO A 367 37.14 -6.75 -7.90
N GLU A 368 36.98 -5.44 -7.76
CA GLU A 368 38.05 -4.52 -7.38
C GLU A 368 38.08 -4.27 -5.87
N ASN A 369 39.25 -3.97 -5.32
CA ASN A 369 39.41 -3.55 -3.92
C ASN A 369 38.86 -2.13 -3.72
N ARG A 370 37.54 -1.98 -3.69
CA ARG A 370 36.89 -0.70 -3.35
C ARG A 370 36.69 -0.57 -1.83
N PRO A 371 36.81 0.63 -1.27
CA PRO A 371 36.36 0.88 0.10
C PRO A 371 34.85 0.64 0.21
N ILE A 372 34.43 0.07 1.34
CA ILE A 372 33.12 -0.52 1.70
C ILE A 372 31.93 0.49 1.68
N SER A 373 32.08 1.67 1.07
CA SER A 373 31.07 2.74 1.12
C SER A 373 30.11 2.80 -0.07
N CYS A 374 30.25 1.93 -1.07
CA CYS A 374 29.28 1.86 -2.17
C CYS A 374 28.17 0.86 -1.79
N SER A 375 26.93 1.33 -1.79
CA SER A 375 25.72 0.51 -1.65
C SER A 375 25.79 -0.69 -2.59
N ASP A 376 25.57 -1.89 -2.04
CA ASP A 376 25.60 -3.24 -2.64
C ASP A 376 24.69 -3.45 -3.89
N GLY A 377 24.13 -2.38 -4.48
CA GLY A 377 23.16 -2.46 -5.57
C GLY A 377 23.39 -1.52 -6.76
N ASP A 378 24.42 -0.67 -6.75
CA ASP A 378 24.69 0.22 -7.89
C ASP A 378 25.72 -0.42 -8.84
N GLU A 379 25.36 -0.53 -10.13
CA GLU A 379 26.26 -0.97 -11.20
C GLU A 379 27.44 0.02 -11.31
N THR A 380 28.61 -0.33 -10.78
CA THR A 380 29.79 0.56 -10.81
C THR A 380 30.91 0.00 -11.67
N LEU A 381 31.52 0.85 -12.50
CA LEU A 381 32.52 0.39 -13.47
C LEU A 381 33.89 0.13 -12.84
N PRO A 382 34.69 -0.81 -13.36
CA PRO A 382 36.05 -1.03 -12.88
C PRO A 382 36.93 0.21 -13.10
N VAL A 383 37.72 0.64 -12.11
CA VAL A 383 38.66 1.78 -12.19
C VAL A 383 39.67 1.60 -13.33
N LEU A 384 40.05 0.36 -13.62
CA LEU A 384 40.99 0.03 -14.70
C LEU A 384 40.33 0.02 -16.09
N LEU A 385 39.00 0.14 -16.18
CA LEU A 385 38.27 0.22 -17.45
C LEU A 385 38.40 1.63 -18.05
N THR A 386 39.48 1.84 -18.79
CA THR A 386 39.65 3.12 -19.48
C THR A 386 38.65 3.28 -20.65
N PRO A 387 38.23 4.51 -20.97
CA PRO A 387 37.41 4.87 -22.14
C PRO A 387 37.98 4.35 -23.46
N GLN A 388 39.31 4.27 -23.56
CA GLN A 388 40.00 3.67 -24.72
C GLN A 388 39.75 2.17 -24.85
N LEU A 389 39.75 1.42 -23.74
CA LEU A 389 39.38 0.00 -23.73
C LEU A 389 37.88 -0.16 -24.01
N ALA A 390 37.04 0.69 -23.40
CA ALA A 390 35.60 0.67 -23.60
C ALA A 390 35.18 1.02 -25.04
N SER A 391 35.98 1.79 -25.79
CA SER A 391 35.71 2.16 -27.19
C SER A 391 35.53 0.94 -28.12
N ALA A 392 36.07 -0.22 -27.77
CA ALA A 392 35.85 -1.44 -28.52
C ALA A 392 34.40 -1.95 -28.38
N LEU A 393 33.72 -1.65 -27.26
CA LEU A 393 32.36 -2.09 -26.93
C LEU A 393 31.26 -1.23 -27.56
N VAL A 394 31.64 -0.28 -28.41
CA VAL A 394 30.72 0.64 -29.07
C VAL A 394 29.58 -0.12 -29.78
N PRO A 395 28.30 0.22 -29.49
CA PRO A 395 27.16 -0.47 -30.06
C PRO A 395 27.05 -0.18 -31.55
N THR A 396 26.81 -1.23 -32.32
CA THR A 396 26.55 -1.15 -33.76
C THR A 396 25.11 -1.61 -34.02
N VAL A 397 24.50 -1.10 -35.09
CA VAL A 397 23.11 -1.44 -35.47
C VAL A 397 22.94 -2.94 -35.79
N PHE A 398 24.04 -3.65 -36.06
CA PHE A 398 24.04 -5.10 -36.33
C PHE A 398 24.07 -5.96 -35.06
N ASN A 399 24.17 -5.37 -33.88
CA ASN A 399 24.15 -6.13 -32.64
C ASN A 399 22.74 -6.59 -32.26
N ASP A 400 22.65 -7.75 -31.60
CA ASP A 400 21.39 -8.23 -31.04
C ASP A 400 20.86 -7.21 -30.03
N SER A 401 19.54 -7.03 -30.00
CA SER A 401 18.82 -6.09 -29.15
C SER A 401 19.29 -6.05 -27.68
N THR A 402 19.54 -7.21 -27.08
CA THR A 402 19.97 -7.34 -25.69
C THR A 402 21.43 -6.93 -25.49
N THR A 403 22.32 -7.36 -26.39
CA THR A 403 23.75 -7.00 -26.34
C THR A 403 23.99 -5.53 -26.61
N LEU A 404 23.18 -4.93 -27.49
CA LEU A 404 23.20 -3.50 -27.78
C LEU A 404 22.87 -2.71 -26.52
N LEU A 405 21.78 -3.06 -25.81
CA LEU A 405 21.39 -2.37 -24.59
C LEU A 405 22.43 -2.50 -23.49
N ALA A 406 23.01 -3.69 -23.28
CA ALA A 406 24.07 -3.88 -22.29
C ALA A 406 25.32 -3.04 -22.60
N ARG A 407 25.72 -2.98 -23.88
CA ARG A 407 26.83 -2.12 -24.34
C ARG A 407 26.53 -0.64 -24.15
N PHE A 408 25.33 -0.23 -24.50
CA PHE A 408 24.85 1.14 -24.36
C PHE A 408 24.86 1.57 -22.89
N ASN A 409 24.42 0.69 -21.98
CA ASN A 409 24.43 0.93 -20.55
C ASN A 409 25.85 1.13 -20.01
N MET A 410 26.76 0.19 -20.31
CA MET A 410 28.15 0.28 -19.87
C MET A 410 28.85 1.54 -20.38
N LEU A 411 28.67 1.91 -21.65
CA LEU A 411 29.28 3.12 -22.18
C LEU A 411 28.68 4.39 -21.58
N SER A 412 27.39 4.37 -21.24
CA SER A 412 26.76 5.48 -20.53
C SER A 412 27.40 5.69 -19.16
N LEU A 413 27.67 4.61 -18.42
CA LEU A 413 28.42 4.68 -17.16
C LEU A 413 29.86 5.19 -17.38
N VAL A 414 30.56 4.75 -18.44
CA VAL A 414 31.96 5.15 -18.69
C VAL A 414 32.04 6.65 -18.94
N TYR A 415 31.14 7.19 -19.76
CA TYR A 415 31.11 8.61 -20.07
C TYR A 415 30.56 9.47 -18.92
N LEU A 416 29.82 8.88 -17.98
CA LEU A 416 29.41 9.56 -16.75
C LEU A 416 30.59 9.76 -15.79
N GLU A 417 31.50 8.79 -15.67
CA GLU A 417 32.70 8.88 -14.82
C GLU A 417 33.78 9.84 -15.38
N GLU A 418 33.86 10.04 -16.70
CA GLU A 418 34.86 10.95 -17.33
C GLU A 418 34.60 12.45 -17.05
N GLY A 419 33.39 12.84 -16.65
CA GLY A 419 33.02 14.24 -16.46
C GLY A 419 32.97 15.09 -17.74
N GLU A 420 32.30 16.23 -17.69
CA GLU A 420 32.07 17.11 -18.85
C GLU A 420 33.34 17.83 -19.37
N GLU A 421 34.42 17.89 -18.58
CA GLU A 421 35.62 18.69 -18.88
C GLU A 421 36.73 17.95 -19.66
N GLY A 422 36.60 16.64 -19.86
CA GLY A 422 37.50 15.86 -20.70
C GLY A 422 37.21 16.03 -22.20
N GLN A 423 37.99 15.40 -23.07
CA GLN A 423 37.65 15.19 -24.48
C GLN A 423 36.36 14.33 -24.69
N GLY A 424 35.55 14.13 -23.64
CA GLY A 424 34.38 13.24 -23.51
C GLY A 424 33.09 13.72 -24.19
N GLY A 425 33.04 14.95 -24.71
CA GLY A 425 31.90 15.39 -25.53
C GLY A 425 31.70 14.56 -26.82
N GLN A 426 32.75 13.90 -27.30
CA GLN A 426 32.68 13.01 -28.48
C GLN A 426 31.96 11.69 -28.18
N GLY A 427 32.12 11.13 -26.96
CA GLY A 427 31.48 9.89 -26.56
C GLY A 427 29.96 10.02 -26.42
N LEU A 428 29.52 11.10 -25.75
CA LEU A 428 28.09 11.44 -25.63
C LEU A 428 27.45 11.72 -26.99
N ALA A 429 28.15 12.43 -27.88
CA ALA A 429 27.69 12.67 -29.24
C ALA A 429 27.50 11.36 -30.00
N TYR A 430 28.44 10.42 -29.87
CA TYR A 430 28.33 9.10 -30.50
C TYR A 430 27.13 8.29 -29.98
N LEU A 431 26.89 8.25 -28.66
CA LEU A 431 25.72 7.58 -28.08
C LEU A 431 24.41 8.19 -28.59
N TYR A 432 24.35 9.52 -28.70
CA TYR A 432 23.20 10.22 -29.24
C TYR A 432 23.00 10.00 -30.75
N GLU A 433 24.07 9.97 -31.53
CA GLU A 433 24.04 9.59 -32.95
C GLU A 433 23.55 8.15 -33.13
N HIS A 434 23.99 7.24 -32.27
CA HIS A 434 23.51 5.86 -32.27
C HIS A 434 22.01 5.78 -31.96
N LEU A 435 21.55 6.50 -30.94
CA LEU A 435 20.13 6.60 -30.61
C LEU A 435 19.31 7.20 -31.77
N SER A 436 19.84 8.22 -32.44
CA SER A 436 19.24 8.83 -33.63
C SER A 436 19.18 7.84 -34.81
N SER A 437 20.20 6.99 -34.97
CA SER A 437 20.19 5.92 -35.98
C SER A 437 19.09 4.89 -35.68
N LEU A 438 18.91 4.49 -34.42
CA LEU A 438 17.82 3.60 -34.01
C LEU A 438 16.44 4.25 -34.21
N LEU A 439 16.32 5.55 -33.94
CA LEU A 439 15.11 6.31 -34.22
C LEU A 439 14.75 6.26 -35.70
N SER A 440 15.71 6.56 -36.59
CA SER A 440 15.47 6.53 -38.04
C SER A 440 15.03 5.15 -38.54
N MET A 441 15.51 4.07 -37.91
CA MET A 441 15.08 2.70 -38.19
C MET A 441 13.63 2.47 -37.73
N VAL A 442 13.26 2.98 -36.54
CA VAL A 442 11.88 2.89 -36.02
C VAL A 442 10.90 3.66 -36.89
N GLU A 443 11.27 4.85 -37.36
CA GLU A 443 10.44 5.68 -38.26
C GLU A 443 10.10 4.95 -39.57
N ASN A 444 11.03 4.14 -40.08
CA ASN A 444 10.84 3.34 -41.29
C ASN A 444 10.02 2.05 -41.07
N GLY A 445 9.46 1.83 -39.88
CA GLY A 445 8.53 0.72 -39.61
C GLY A 445 9.22 -0.62 -39.30
N CYS A 446 10.28 -0.60 -38.51
CA CYS A 446 11.03 -1.80 -38.09
C CYS A 446 10.25 -2.74 -37.13
N SER A 447 10.86 -3.89 -36.85
CA SER A 447 10.31 -4.93 -35.98
C SER A 447 9.97 -4.41 -34.57
N ARG A 448 9.01 -5.07 -33.89
CA ARG A 448 8.61 -4.74 -32.51
C ARG A 448 9.79 -4.76 -31.54
N GLU A 449 10.76 -5.64 -31.76
CA GLU A 449 11.97 -5.74 -30.93
C GLU A 449 12.81 -4.48 -31.01
N LEU A 450 13.03 -3.94 -32.20
CA LEU A 450 13.81 -2.72 -32.41
C LEU A 450 13.13 -1.47 -31.81
N VAL A 451 11.80 -1.41 -31.89
CA VAL A 451 11.00 -0.37 -31.21
C VAL A 451 11.26 -0.43 -29.70
N VAL A 452 11.16 -1.61 -29.10
CA VAL A 452 11.39 -1.79 -27.66
C VAL A 452 12.84 -1.44 -27.28
N THR A 453 13.83 -1.82 -28.10
CA THR A 453 15.23 -1.43 -27.83
C THR A 453 15.45 0.07 -27.91
N PHE A 454 14.84 0.75 -28.87
CA PHE A 454 14.97 2.21 -28.97
C PHE A 454 14.44 2.89 -27.70
N PHE A 455 13.22 2.54 -27.26
CA PHE A 455 12.65 3.13 -26.05
C PHE A 455 13.45 2.81 -24.78
N ARG A 456 14.01 1.59 -24.68
CA ARG A 456 14.91 1.23 -23.58
C ARG A 456 16.24 1.98 -23.62
N ALA A 457 16.83 2.14 -24.81
CA ALA A 457 18.06 2.92 -24.98
C ALA A 457 17.82 4.41 -24.69
N ALA A 458 16.68 4.96 -25.12
CA ALA A 458 16.27 6.33 -24.80
C ALA A 458 16.06 6.53 -23.30
N PHE A 459 15.45 5.56 -22.61
CA PHE A 459 15.34 5.58 -21.16
C PHE A 459 16.71 5.58 -20.49
N LEU A 460 17.62 4.68 -20.87
CA LEU A 460 18.98 4.62 -20.33
C LEU A 460 19.75 5.93 -20.57
N PHE A 461 19.64 6.50 -21.77
CA PHE A 461 20.27 7.78 -22.09
C PHE A 461 19.74 8.91 -21.23
N LEU A 462 18.43 8.97 -21.01
CA LEU A 462 17.81 9.98 -20.15
C LEU A 462 18.19 9.77 -18.68
N TYR A 463 18.20 8.53 -18.20
CA TYR A 463 18.65 8.20 -16.84
C TYR A 463 20.08 8.69 -16.58
N TYR A 464 20.98 8.42 -17.54
CA TYR A 464 22.32 9.00 -17.75
C TYR A 464 22.41 10.53 -17.67
N PHE A 465 21.80 11.13 -18.69
CA PHE A 465 22.20 12.43 -19.23
C PHE A 465 21.04 13.40 -19.33
N CYS A 466 19.98 13.24 -18.51
CA CYS A 466 18.84 14.17 -18.50
C CYS A 466 19.26 15.63 -18.22
N HIS A 467 20.34 15.84 -17.46
CA HIS A 467 20.89 17.16 -17.15
C HIS A 467 21.41 17.89 -18.40
N VAL A 468 21.73 17.19 -19.49
CA VAL A 468 22.20 17.79 -20.73
C VAL A 468 21.00 18.25 -21.59
N GLU A 469 20.55 19.48 -21.35
CA GLU A 469 19.34 20.05 -21.97
C GLU A 469 19.31 20.01 -23.51
N ARG A 470 20.47 20.05 -24.18
CA ARG A 470 20.52 20.04 -25.65
C ARG A 470 19.97 18.74 -26.23
N TYR A 471 20.44 17.61 -25.71
CA TYR A 471 20.05 16.28 -26.19
C TYR A 471 18.65 15.91 -25.71
N SER A 472 18.29 16.27 -24.47
CA SER A 472 16.97 15.97 -23.92
C SER A 472 15.86 16.74 -24.64
N ASN A 473 16.09 18.00 -25.04
CA ASN A 473 15.14 18.79 -25.83
C ASN A 473 15.04 18.31 -27.28
N ASP A 474 16.15 17.92 -27.90
CA ASP A 474 16.14 17.38 -29.27
C ASP A 474 15.43 16.02 -29.32
N LEU A 475 15.67 15.16 -28.33
CA LEU A 475 14.95 13.90 -28.16
C LEU A 475 13.44 14.13 -28.00
N THR A 476 13.01 15.12 -27.22
CA THR A 476 11.59 15.47 -27.09
C THR A 476 10.97 15.84 -28.43
N LYS A 477 11.66 16.64 -29.26
CA LYS A 477 11.19 17.01 -30.61
C LYS A 477 11.10 15.79 -31.51
N GLN A 478 12.12 14.94 -31.51
CA GLN A 478 12.18 13.72 -32.29
C GLN A 478 11.08 12.73 -31.90
N LEU A 479 10.83 12.51 -30.61
CA LEU A 479 9.75 11.67 -30.11
C LEU A 479 8.36 12.22 -30.48
N CYS A 480 8.18 13.55 -30.47
CA CYS A 480 6.95 14.19 -30.94
C CYS A 480 6.72 13.98 -32.44
N GLN A 481 7.78 14.09 -33.25
CA GLN A 481 7.70 13.80 -34.69
C GLN A 481 7.37 12.33 -34.94
N LEU A 482 8.05 11.41 -34.26
CA LEU A 482 7.77 9.97 -34.35
C LEU A 482 6.33 9.65 -33.93
N TYR A 483 5.80 10.30 -32.89
CA TYR A 483 4.42 10.12 -32.46
C TYR A 483 3.41 10.53 -33.53
N PHE A 484 3.65 11.67 -34.18
CA PHE A 484 2.80 12.18 -35.26
C PHE A 484 2.74 11.21 -36.45
N HIS A 485 3.87 10.59 -36.82
CA HIS A 485 3.92 9.62 -37.92
C HIS A 485 3.39 8.23 -37.51
N HIS A 486 3.57 7.82 -36.26
CA HIS A 486 3.24 6.49 -35.75
C HIS A 486 2.49 6.54 -34.42
N THR A 487 1.19 6.82 -34.47
CA THR A 487 0.29 6.83 -33.29
C THR A 487 0.29 5.50 -32.51
N LYS A 488 0.69 4.39 -33.17
CA LYS A 488 0.87 3.04 -32.59
C LYS A 488 1.80 3.03 -31.38
N LEU A 489 2.72 3.99 -31.29
CA LEU A 489 3.77 4.04 -30.28
C LEU A 489 3.35 4.74 -28.98
N ALA A 490 2.09 5.21 -28.88
CA ALA A 490 1.52 5.80 -27.66
C ALA A 490 1.87 5.01 -26.36
N PRO A 491 1.67 3.68 -26.28
CA PRO A 491 1.94 2.95 -25.04
C PRO A 491 3.43 2.97 -24.63
N HIS A 492 4.34 3.03 -25.60
CA HIS A 492 5.78 3.08 -25.33
C HIS A 492 6.22 4.46 -24.84
N LEU A 493 5.61 5.53 -25.36
CA LEU A 493 5.84 6.89 -24.88
C LEU A 493 5.27 7.11 -23.46
N ILE A 494 4.09 6.56 -23.17
CA ILE A 494 3.53 6.58 -21.81
C ILE A 494 4.48 5.85 -20.85
N ASN A 495 4.90 4.63 -21.22
CA ASN A 495 5.83 3.86 -20.41
C ASN A 495 7.17 4.59 -20.18
N LEU A 496 7.71 5.24 -21.22
CA LEU A 496 8.93 6.04 -21.09
C LEU A 496 8.74 7.22 -20.12
N ALA A 497 7.62 7.94 -20.21
CA ALA A 497 7.31 9.06 -19.31
C ALA A 497 7.10 8.59 -17.86
N ASP A 498 6.41 7.46 -17.66
CA ASP A 498 6.17 6.88 -16.34
C ASP A 498 7.48 6.45 -15.69
N GLN A 499 8.30 5.68 -16.42
CA GLN A 499 9.56 5.19 -15.87
C GLN A 499 10.57 6.31 -15.60
N THR A 500 10.60 7.37 -16.42
CA THR A 500 11.45 8.54 -16.13
C THR A 500 10.94 9.32 -14.92
N GLN A 501 9.63 9.46 -14.73
CA GLN A 501 9.07 10.13 -13.56
C GLN A 501 9.28 9.34 -12.26
N ASP A 502 9.13 8.01 -12.29
CA ASP A 502 9.34 7.14 -11.12
C ASP A 502 10.81 7.14 -10.66
N ARG A 503 11.76 7.17 -11.60
CA ARG A 503 13.20 7.04 -11.32
C ARG A 503 13.94 8.39 -11.25
N LEU A 504 13.43 9.43 -11.91
CA LEU A 504 14.02 10.78 -11.97
C LEU A 504 12.99 11.82 -11.48
N SER A 505 12.59 11.72 -10.21
CA SER A 505 11.59 12.62 -9.60
C SER A 505 11.99 14.10 -9.62
N GLU A 506 13.28 14.40 -9.75
CA GLU A 506 13.81 15.76 -9.79
C GLU A 506 13.76 16.39 -11.19
N SER A 507 13.58 15.60 -12.25
CA SER A 507 13.64 16.09 -13.63
C SER A 507 12.26 16.50 -14.17
N SER A 508 12.14 17.71 -14.71
CA SER A 508 10.89 18.19 -15.36
C SER A 508 10.74 17.71 -16.81
N TRP A 509 11.57 16.76 -17.26
CA TRP A 509 11.61 16.34 -18.65
C TRP A 509 10.35 15.57 -19.05
N SER A 510 9.84 14.66 -18.20
CA SER A 510 8.62 13.89 -18.45
C SER A 510 7.40 14.79 -18.63
N VAL A 511 7.24 15.78 -17.74
CA VAL A 511 6.20 16.83 -17.84
C VAL A 511 6.38 17.66 -19.12
N GLY A 512 7.63 18.01 -19.46
CA GLY A 512 7.97 18.70 -20.71
C GLY A 512 7.57 17.92 -21.97
N LEU A 513 7.84 16.61 -22.01
CA LEU A 513 7.44 15.72 -23.10
C LEU A 513 5.91 15.62 -23.20
N LEU A 514 5.21 15.40 -22.08
CA LEU A 514 3.75 15.29 -22.06
C LEU A 514 3.08 16.60 -22.54
N LYS A 515 3.61 17.76 -22.15
CA LYS A 515 3.17 19.07 -22.63
C LYS A 515 3.42 19.26 -24.12
N ALA A 516 4.56 18.80 -24.64
CA ALA A 516 4.85 18.84 -26.07
C ALA A 516 3.92 17.92 -26.87
N LEU A 517 3.65 16.71 -26.38
CA LEU A 517 2.71 15.77 -26.99
C LEU A 517 1.27 16.28 -26.95
N GLN A 518 0.85 16.93 -25.87
CA GLN A 518 -0.46 17.59 -25.78
C GLN A 518 -0.63 18.61 -26.91
N ARG A 519 0.37 19.49 -27.13
CA ARG A 519 0.34 20.48 -28.22
C ARG A 519 0.20 19.82 -29.58
N VAL A 520 1.00 18.81 -29.86
CA VAL A 520 0.95 18.05 -31.13
C VAL A 520 -0.43 17.44 -31.37
N ILE A 521 -1.07 16.89 -30.33
CA ILE A 521 -2.41 16.30 -30.43
C ILE A 521 -3.47 17.38 -30.68
N THR A 522 -3.41 18.49 -29.96
CA THR A 522 -4.42 19.56 -30.03
C THR A 522 -4.34 20.39 -31.31
N GLU A 523 -3.14 20.47 -31.92
CA GLU A 523 -2.89 21.18 -33.17
C GLU A 523 -3.08 20.29 -34.42
N ALA A 524 -3.32 18.99 -34.24
CA ALA A 524 -3.49 18.06 -35.34
C ALA A 524 -4.79 18.32 -36.13
N PRO A 525 -4.75 18.32 -37.48
CA PRO A 525 -5.94 18.56 -38.30
C PRO A 525 -6.94 17.40 -38.17
N LEU A 526 -8.16 17.71 -37.72
CA LEU A 526 -9.25 16.74 -37.52
C LEU A 526 -9.62 15.93 -38.79
N THR A 527 -9.30 16.46 -39.98
CA THR A 527 -9.59 15.84 -41.28
C THR A 527 -8.68 14.66 -41.63
N GLN A 528 -7.53 14.50 -40.95
CA GLN A 528 -6.57 13.42 -41.19
C GLN A 528 -6.63 12.31 -40.13
N LEU A 529 -7.47 12.47 -39.10
CA LEU A 529 -7.56 11.54 -37.98
C LEU A 529 -8.44 10.34 -38.31
N THR A 530 -7.91 9.12 -38.16
CA THR A 530 -8.74 7.91 -38.14
C THR A 530 -9.33 7.66 -36.74
N SER A 531 -10.46 6.94 -36.65
CA SER A 531 -11.07 6.55 -35.35
C SER A 531 -10.07 5.84 -34.41
N HIS A 532 -9.16 5.06 -34.98
CA HIS A 532 -8.15 4.34 -34.22
C HIS A 532 -7.00 5.24 -33.73
N ASP A 533 -6.58 6.23 -34.52
CA ASP A 533 -5.61 7.25 -34.08
C ASP A 533 -6.19 8.10 -32.96
N LEU A 534 -7.48 8.47 -33.07
CA LEU A 534 -8.21 9.20 -32.04
C LEU A 534 -8.24 8.42 -30.71
N SER A 535 -8.50 7.11 -30.72
CA SER A 535 -8.47 6.30 -29.49
C SER A 535 -7.11 6.32 -28.77
N ARG A 536 -6.01 6.51 -29.51
CA ARG A 536 -4.65 6.56 -28.96
C ARG A 536 -4.27 7.95 -28.50
N HIS A 537 -4.66 8.97 -29.26
CA HIS A 537 -4.59 10.36 -28.81
C HIS A 537 -5.33 10.53 -27.49
N LEU A 538 -6.54 9.98 -27.35
CA LEU A 538 -7.30 10.02 -26.09
C LEU A 538 -6.58 9.28 -24.97
N LYS A 539 -5.99 8.11 -25.20
CA LYS A 539 -5.19 7.41 -24.18
C LYS A 539 -3.96 8.21 -23.72
N MET A 540 -3.26 8.89 -24.64
CA MET A 540 -2.20 9.83 -24.27
C MET A 540 -2.74 10.99 -23.45
N LEU A 541 -3.87 11.59 -23.86
CA LEU A 541 -4.49 12.71 -23.15
C LEU A 541 -4.99 12.32 -21.75
N VAL A 542 -5.44 11.07 -21.54
CA VAL A 542 -5.74 10.55 -20.19
C VAL A 542 -4.51 10.65 -19.32
N ARG A 543 -3.34 10.22 -19.82
CA ARG A 543 -2.08 10.27 -19.08
C ARG A 543 -1.58 11.70 -18.85
N VAL A 544 -1.73 12.58 -19.84
CA VAL A 544 -1.43 14.02 -19.73
C VAL A 544 -2.33 14.68 -18.67
N ALA A 545 -3.58 14.24 -18.57
CA ALA A 545 -4.53 14.74 -17.56
C ALA A 545 -4.28 14.20 -16.15
N ASP A 546 -3.41 13.20 -15.96
CA ASP A 546 -2.97 12.78 -14.63
C ASP A 546 -1.93 13.75 -14.05
N GLU A 547 -1.22 14.54 -14.89
CA GLU A 547 -0.22 15.51 -14.45
C GLU A 547 -0.82 16.86 -14.05
N GLY A 548 -0.73 17.19 -12.76
CA GLY A 548 -1.30 18.41 -12.20
C GLY A 548 -0.70 19.73 -12.71
N GLU A 549 0.54 19.69 -13.20
CA GLU A 549 1.27 20.87 -13.68
C GLU A 549 0.85 21.31 -15.10
N ILE A 550 0.15 20.45 -15.84
CA ILE A 550 -0.20 20.70 -17.25
C ILE A 550 -1.58 21.36 -17.35
N ILE A 551 -1.65 22.47 -18.08
CA ILE A 551 -2.91 23.20 -18.32
C ILE A 551 -3.74 22.44 -19.37
N GLN A 552 -4.97 22.07 -19.02
CA GLN A 552 -5.82 21.17 -19.83
C GLN A 552 -6.85 21.89 -20.73
N GLN A 553 -6.79 23.22 -20.85
CA GLN A 553 -7.76 23.98 -21.66
C GLN A 553 -7.74 23.55 -23.14
N SER A 554 -6.55 23.33 -23.71
CA SER A 554 -6.39 22.87 -25.09
C SER A 554 -6.96 21.45 -25.30
N THR A 555 -6.84 20.58 -24.29
CA THR A 555 -7.45 19.24 -24.26
C THR A 555 -8.97 19.35 -24.36
N LEU A 556 -9.59 20.25 -23.60
CA LEU A 556 -11.05 20.46 -23.61
C LEU A 556 -11.55 21.07 -24.92
N THR A 557 -10.82 22.04 -25.50
CA THR A 557 -11.17 22.59 -26.82
C THR A 557 -11.05 21.55 -27.93
N PHE A 558 -10.08 20.64 -27.82
CA PHE A 558 -9.94 19.52 -28.74
C PHE A 558 -11.11 18.54 -28.60
N LEU A 559 -11.47 18.14 -27.38
CA LEU A 559 -12.62 17.27 -27.11
C LEU A 559 -13.93 17.89 -27.63
N SER A 560 -14.18 19.17 -27.38
CA SER A 560 -15.39 19.85 -27.87
C SER A 560 -15.44 19.88 -29.40
N SER A 561 -14.30 20.10 -30.06
CA SER A 561 -14.20 20.07 -31.53
C SER A 561 -14.46 18.69 -32.14
N ILE A 562 -14.13 17.61 -31.42
CA ILE A 562 -14.38 16.23 -31.85
C ILE A 562 -15.87 15.87 -31.69
N ILE A 563 -16.47 16.25 -30.57
CA ILE A 563 -17.85 15.88 -30.23
C ILE A 563 -18.86 16.71 -31.04
N THR A 564 -18.51 17.94 -31.41
CA THR A 564 -19.40 18.81 -32.18
C THR A 564 -19.61 18.27 -33.60
N PRO A 565 -20.87 17.93 -33.98
CA PRO A 565 -21.17 17.26 -35.26
C PRO A 565 -20.86 18.13 -36.50
N SER A 566 -20.78 19.45 -36.34
CA SER A 566 -20.38 20.39 -37.38
C SER A 566 -18.89 20.33 -37.74
N SER A 567 -18.06 19.78 -36.85
CA SER A 567 -16.60 19.83 -36.93
C SER A 567 -15.97 18.46 -37.23
N SER A 568 -16.63 17.35 -36.89
CA SER A 568 -16.13 16.01 -37.20
C SER A 568 -17.26 14.97 -37.41
N SER A 569 -17.03 14.01 -38.31
CA SER A 569 -17.91 12.84 -38.52
C SER A 569 -17.46 11.60 -37.72
N LEU A 570 -16.44 11.75 -36.86
CA LEU A 570 -15.80 10.60 -36.17
C LEU A 570 -16.66 10.07 -35.01
N CYS A 571 -17.49 10.93 -34.41
CA CYS A 571 -18.36 10.56 -33.29
C CYS A 571 -19.81 10.27 -33.69
N THR A 572 -20.19 10.44 -34.96
CA THR A 572 -21.59 10.24 -35.42
C THR A 572 -21.99 8.78 -35.50
N GLY A 573 -21.02 7.86 -35.57
CA GLY A 573 -21.25 6.41 -35.57
C GLY A 573 -21.64 5.81 -34.22
N GLY A 574 -21.50 6.56 -33.11
CA GLY A 574 -21.86 6.07 -31.77
C GLY A 574 -20.95 4.97 -31.24
N ASP A 575 -19.66 4.99 -31.57
CA ASP A 575 -18.72 3.96 -31.13
C ASP A 575 -18.55 3.94 -29.59
N TRP A 576 -19.12 2.94 -28.93
CA TRP A 576 -19.05 2.75 -27.48
C TRP A 576 -17.62 2.82 -26.90
N ARG A 577 -16.62 2.32 -27.63
CA ARG A 577 -15.21 2.36 -27.18
C ARG A 577 -14.65 3.78 -27.15
N LEU A 578 -14.98 4.57 -28.17
CA LEU A 578 -14.50 5.94 -28.30
C LEU A 578 -15.14 6.83 -27.22
N GLY A 579 -16.44 6.70 -26.99
CA GLY A 579 -17.12 7.45 -25.93
C GLY A 579 -16.58 7.11 -24.54
N ASN A 580 -16.22 5.85 -24.27
CA ASN A 580 -15.54 5.47 -23.03
C ASN A 580 -14.13 6.07 -22.90
N ASP A 581 -13.38 6.19 -24.00
CA ASP A 581 -12.06 6.83 -24.00
C ASP A 581 -12.19 8.35 -23.71
N ILE A 582 -13.20 9.03 -24.26
CA ILE A 582 -13.52 10.44 -23.96
C ILE A 582 -13.93 10.60 -22.48
N LEU A 583 -14.84 9.77 -21.99
CA LEU A 583 -15.28 9.79 -20.59
C LEU A 583 -14.12 9.53 -19.63
N ARG A 584 -13.12 8.72 -20.03
CA ARG A 584 -11.91 8.50 -19.23
C ARG A 584 -11.07 9.77 -19.08
N VAL A 585 -10.94 10.56 -20.16
CA VAL A 585 -10.27 11.87 -20.09
C VAL A 585 -11.05 12.80 -19.16
N CYS A 586 -12.38 12.92 -19.36
CA CYS A 586 -13.23 13.74 -18.51
C CYS A 586 -13.14 13.33 -17.03
N ARG A 587 -13.11 12.03 -16.73
CA ARG A 587 -12.94 11.52 -15.35
C ARG A 587 -11.61 11.94 -14.72
N ARG A 588 -10.51 11.97 -15.49
CA ARG A 588 -9.23 12.46 -14.96
C ARG A 588 -9.24 13.97 -14.73
N LEU A 589 -9.84 14.72 -15.64
CA LEU A 589 -10.00 16.17 -15.50
C LEU A 589 -10.87 16.55 -14.29
N LEU A 590 -11.85 15.72 -13.93
CA LEU A 590 -12.66 15.89 -12.72
C LEU A 590 -11.84 15.84 -11.42
N VAL A 591 -10.74 15.07 -11.38
CA VAL A 591 -9.86 14.93 -10.20
C VAL A 591 -8.69 15.93 -10.25
N HIS A 592 -8.53 16.65 -11.37
CA HIS A 592 -7.36 17.48 -11.63
C HIS A 592 -7.23 18.67 -10.66
N PRO A 593 -6.01 19.08 -10.27
CA PRO A 593 -5.84 20.17 -9.32
C PRO A 593 -6.34 21.54 -9.80
N SER A 594 -6.37 21.77 -11.11
CA SER A 594 -6.88 23.01 -11.72
C SER A 594 -8.37 23.00 -12.10
N LEU A 595 -9.17 22.10 -11.50
CA LEU A 595 -10.61 21.97 -11.77
C LEU A 595 -11.37 23.31 -11.74
N ASP A 596 -11.02 24.22 -10.83
CA ASP A 596 -11.69 25.51 -10.68
C ASP A 596 -11.67 26.36 -11.97
N SER A 597 -10.58 26.26 -12.74
CA SER A 597 -10.43 26.94 -14.04
C SER A 597 -11.07 26.17 -15.21
N LEU A 598 -11.36 24.89 -15.01
CA LEU A 598 -11.85 23.95 -16.02
C LEU A 598 -13.33 23.60 -15.84
N LEU A 599 -14.00 24.11 -14.80
CA LEU A 599 -15.36 23.74 -14.44
C LEU A 599 -16.35 24.03 -15.56
N THR A 600 -16.37 25.25 -16.09
CA THR A 600 -17.28 25.63 -17.19
C THR A 600 -16.97 24.86 -18.48
N PRO A 601 -15.72 24.84 -19.00
CA PRO A 601 -15.44 24.12 -20.23
C PRO A 601 -15.64 22.60 -20.13
N LEU A 602 -15.42 21.99 -18.95
CA LEU A 602 -15.67 20.58 -18.71
C LEU A 602 -17.17 20.28 -18.62
N ALA A 603 -17.95 21.15 -17.98
CA ALA A 603 -19.40 21.05 -17.94
C ALA A 603 -20.01 21.12 -19.34
N ASP A 604 -19.50 22.03 -20.20
CA ASP A 604 -19.92 22.16 -21.59
C ASP A 604 -19.63 20.89 -22.39
N VAL A 605 -18.43 20.31 -22.24
CA VAL A 605 -18.05 19.04 -22.90
C VAL A 605 -18.93 17.89 -22.41
N LEU A 606 -19.16 17.75 -21.10
CA LEU A 606 -20.03 16.71 -20.54
C LEU A 606 -21.48 16.86 -21.04
N HIS A 607 -21.97 18.09 -21.15
CA HIS A 607 -23.29 18.38 -21.70
C HIS A 607 -23.41 18.01 -23.18
N LEU A 608 -22.35 18.23 -23.98
CA LEU A 608 -22.30 17.77 -25.37
C LEU A 608 -22.33 16.23 -25.46
N ILE A 609 -21.64 15.52 -24.55
CA ILE A 609 -21.64 14.04 -24.50
C ILE A 609 -23.01 13.49 -24.09
N CYS A 610 -23.83 14.22 -23.34
CA CYS A 610 -25.22 13.82 -23.05
C CYS A 610 -26.08 13.62 -24.30
N HIS A 611 -25.64 14.11 -25.46
CA HIS A 611 -26.29 13.94 -26.77
C HIS A 611 -25.60 12.87 -27.66
N TYR A 612 -24.67 12.08 -27.11
CA TYR A 612 -24.01 10.98 -27.82
C TYR A 612 -24.99 9.85 -28.17
N ALA A 613 -24.77 9.07 -29.23
CA ALA A 613 -25.77 8.10 -29.69
C ALA A 613 -26.01 6.91 -28.73
N ASP A 614 -25.01 6.55 -27.91
CA ASP A 614 -25.06 5.41 -26.99
C ASP A 614 -25.61 5.79 -25.61
N MET A 615 -26.60 5.04 -25.11
CA MET A 615 -27.28 5.34 -23.84
C MET A 615 -26.39 5.22 -22.61
N GLU A 616 -25.47 4.25 -22.57
CA GLU A 616 -24.58 4.07 -21.42
C GLU A 616 -23.66 5.29 -21.29
N ILE A 617 -23.11 5.76 -22.40
CA ILE A 617 -22.23 6.94 -22.41
C ILE A 617 -23.00 8.19 -21.97
N GLN A 618 -24.25 8.36 -22.41
CA GLN A 618 -25.10 9.48 -21.96
C GLN A 618 -25.32 9.44 -20.44
N ASP A 619 -25.66 8.28 -19.88
CA ASP A 619 -25.95 8.15 -18.46
C ASP A 619 -24.70 8.41 -17.60
N HIS A 620 -23.53 7.93 -18.04
CA HIS A 620 -22.27 8.23 -17.37
C HIS A 620 -21.90 9.72 -17.47
N ALA A 621 -22.15 10.37 -18.61
CA ALA A 621 -21.93 11.81 -18.77
C ALA A 621 -22.85 12.63 -17.86
N ARG A 622 -24.13 12.25 -17.75
CA ARG A 622 -25.10 12.88 -16.83
C ARG A 622 -24.69 12.71 -15.37
N LEU A 623 -24.21 11.52 -15.00
CA LEU A 623 -23.70 11.26 -13.66
C LEU A 623 -22.48 12.15 -13.35
N TYR A 624 -21.49 12.22 -14.24
CA TYR A 624 -20.33 13.10 -14.07
C TYR A 624 -20.71 14.58 -14.03
N TYR A 625 -21.66 15.02 -14.85
CA TYR A 625 -22.18 16.38 -14.83
C TYR A 625 -22.87 16.71 -13.50
N THR A 626 -23.66 15.76 -12.96
CA THR A 626 -24.33 15.91 -11.67
C THR A 626 -23.31 15.96 -10.53
N LEU A 627 -22.29 15.09 -10.55
CA LEU A 627 -21.21 15.11 -9.54
C LEU A 627 -20.44 16.43 -9.56
N LEU A 628 -20.12 16.96 -10.75
CA LEU A 628 -19.41 18.23 -10.91
C LEU A 628 -20.20 19.42 -10.36
N THR A 629 -21.53 19.40 -10.47
CA THR A 629 -22.40 20.52 -10.05
C THR A 629 -22.85 20.43 -8.59
N THR A 630 -22.85 19.24 -7.99
CA THR A 630 -23.43 19.00 -6.65
C THR A 630 -22.40 18.76 -5.55
N LEU A 631 -21.20 18.29 -5.86
CA LEU A 631 -20.18 17.93 -4.86
C LEU A 631 -19.06 18.97 -4.78
N SER A 632 -18.48 19.11 -3.58
CA SER A 632 -17.22 19.85 -3.40
C SER A 632 -16.05 19.07 -4.00
N ARG A 633 -14.98 19.77 -4.40
CA ARG A 633 -13.79 19.18 -5.01
C ARG A 633 -13.19 18.04 -4.19
N GLU A 634 -13.08 18.21 -2.87
CA GLU A 634 -12.54 17.19 -1.96
C GLU A 634 -13.41 15.92 -1.92
N LYS A 635 -14.74 16.09 -1.89
CA LYS A 635 -15.69 14.96 -1.96
C LYS A 635 -15.64 14.27 -3.31
N LEU A 636 -15.56 15.05 -4.38
CA LEU A 636 -15.48 14.55 -5.74
C LEU A 636 -14.17 13.77 -5.97
N ALA A 637 -13.04 14.29 -5.50
CA ALA A 637 -11.76 13.60 -5.52
C ALA A 637 -11.83 12.29 -4.70
N GLY A 638 -12.40 12.31 -3.49
CA GLY A 638 -12.58 11.10 -2.67
C GLY A 638 -13.45 10.03 -3.35
N VAL A 639 -14.59 10.43 -3.93
CA VAL A 639 -15.53 9.55 -4.67
C VAL A 639 -14.85 8.91 -5.88
N LEU A 640 -14.01 9.64 -6.59
CA LEU A 640 -13.35 9.16 -7.81
C LEU A 640 -12.01 8.45 -7.56
N ALA A 641 -11.31 8.75 -6.46
CA ALA A 641 -9.99 8.21 -6.08
C ALA A 641 -10.04 6.86 -5.36
N GLN A 642 -11.12 6.53 -4.62
CA GLN A 642 -11.31 5.22 -3.96
C GLN A 642 -11.31 4.01 -4.92
N GLY A 643 -11.14 4.22 -6.23
CA GLY A 643 -10.90 3.17 -7.21
C GLY A 643 -9.42 2.76 -7.41
N MET A 644 -8.44 3.51 -6.87
CA MET A 644 -7.00 3.34 -7.16
C MET A 644 -6.15 2.70 -6.05
N GLU A 645 -6.57 2.69 -4.78
CA GLU A 645 -5.76 2.10 -3.70
C GLU A 645 -6.24 0.69 -3.34
N GLU A 646 -5.66 -0.32 -4.00
CA GLU A 646 -5.34 -1.62 -3.39
C GLU A 646 -4.52 -2.48 -4.38
N GLY A 647 -3.26 -2.70 -4.01
CA GLY A 647 -2.27 -3.65 -4.54
C GLY A 647 -2.52 -4.36 -5.89
N GLY A 648 -1.78 -3.92 -6.91
CA GLY A 648 -1.05 -4.80 -7.85
C GLY A 648 -1.81 -5.79 -8.75
N ARG A 649 -3.13 -5.95 -8.64
CA ARG A 649 -3.91 -6.85 -9.49
C ARG A 649 -4.97 -6.05 -10.24
N GLN A 650 -4.72 -5.79 -11.52
CA GLN A 650 -5.72 -5.31 -12.47
C GLN A 650 -6.86 -6.33 -12.59
N VAL A 651 -7.81 -6.30 -11.68
CA VAL A 651 -9.14 -6.86 -11.92
C VAL A 651 -9.81 -5.92 -12.91
N LYS A 652 -10.35 -6.47 -14.02
CA LYS A 652 -11.11 -5.72 -15.02
C LYS A 652 -12.30 -5.01 -14.35
N LYS A 653 -12.12 -3.76 -13.92
CA LYS A 653 -13.15 -2.91 -13.30
C LYS A 653 -14.00 -2.24 -14.39
N GLN A 654 -14.99 -2.95 -14.91
CA GLN A 654 -16.02 -2.44 -15.84
C GLN A 654 -17.43 -2.53 -15.24
N SER A 655 -17.59 -2.27 -13.94
CA SER A 655 -18.93 -2.35 -13.36
C SER A 655 -19.19 -1.22 -12.36
N LEU A 656 -20.36 -0.60 -12.52
CA LEU A 656 -20.95 0.44 -11.68
C LEU A 656 -21.03 0.03 -10.19
N SER A 657 -20.91 -1.26 -9.88
CA SER A 657 -20.87 -1.80 -8.53
C SER A 657 -19.66 -1.36 -7.70
N CYS A 658 -18.57 -0.85 -8.31
CA CYS A 658 -17.44 -0.31 -7.54
C CYS A 658 -17.68 1.11 -6.99
N LEU A 659 -18.69 1.85 -7.47
CA LEU A 659 -19.11 3.12 -6.84
C LEU A 659 -19.97 2.88 -5.58
N MET A 660 -20.31 1.62 -5.30
CA MET A 660 -21.04 1.18 -4.12
C MET A 660 -20.11 0.39 -3.16
N GLY A 661 -18.82 0.73 -3.14
CA GLY A 661 -17.94 0.25 -2.07
C GLY A 661 -18.40 0.82 -0.72
N GLU A 662 -18.29 0.04 0.35
CA GLU A 662 -18.77 0.41 1.70
C GLU A 662 -18.28 1.80 2.16
N GLY A 663 -17.10 2.24 1.70
CA GLY A 663 -16.55 3.59 1.95
C GLY A 663 -17.38 4.75 1.36
N LEU A 664 -18.01 4.59 0.19
CA LEU A 664 -18.85 5.59 -0.47
C LEU A 664 -20.21 5.78 0.20
N THR A 665 -20.75 4.71 0.80
CA THR A 665 -21.97 4.84 1.62
C THR A 665 -21.69 5.73 2.83
N SER A 666 -20.56 5.51 3.52
CA SER A 666 -20.23 6.26 4.74
C SER A 666 -20.06 7.78 4.52
N THR A 667 -19.60 8.22 3.34
CA THR A 667 -19.38 9.64 3.03
C THR A 667 -20.62 10.34 2.48
N LEU A 668 -21.56 9.59 1.91
CA LEU A 668 -22.83 10.10 1.38
C LEU A 668 -24.00 9.95 2.37
N THR A 669 -23.91 9.07 3.36
CA THR A 669 -24.95 8.88 4.40
C THR A 669 -24.76 9.85 5.56
N ILE A 670 -25.86 10.40 6.06
CA ILE A 670 -25.89 11.16 7.31
C ILE A 670 -25.60 10.18 8.47
N GLN A 671 -24.51 10.39 9.20
CA GLN A 671 -24.09 9.52 10.29
C GLN A 671 -24.76 9.93 11.61
N GLN A 672 -25.34 8.98 12.33
CA GLN A 672 -25.96 9.26 13.64
C GLN A 672 -24.90 9.23 14.75
N THR A 673 -24.89 10.25 15.59
CA THR A 673 -24.03 10.31 16.78
C THR A 673 -24.63 9.50 17.93
N GLU A 674 -23.80 8.76 18.66
CA GLU A 674 -24.25 7.97 19.84
C GLU A 674 -24.58 8.86 21.05
N ARG A 675 -23.97 10.04 21.12
CA ARG A 675 -24.14 11.02 22.20
C ARG A 675 -24.33 12.42 21.63
N ALA A 676 -25.07 13.25 22.37
CA ALA A 676 -25.23 14.66 22.04
C ALA A 676 -23.88 15.39 22.10
N VAL A 677 -23.53 16.10 21.02
CA VAL A 677 -22.24 16.80 20.87
C VAL A 677 -22.28 18.22 21.47
N PHE A 678 -23.43 18.87 21.41
CA PHE A 678 -23.69 20.20 21.95
C PHE A 678 -25.09 20.27 22.56
N ARG A 679 -25.38 21.33 23.32
CA ARG A 679 -26.69 21.59 23.94
C ARG A 679 -27.04 23.06 23.92
N LEU A 680 -28.33 23.34 24.06
CA LEU A 680 -28.87 24.68 24.24
C LEU A 680 -29.06 24.94 25.75
N ILE A 681 -28.51 26.04 26.25
CA ILE A 681 -28.63 26.48 27.65
C ILE A 681 -29.30 27.84 27.65
N GLU A 682 -30.22 28.10 28.58
CA GLU A 682 -30.87 29.41 28.69
C GLU A 682 -29.82 30.53 28.90
N ALA A 683 -29.91 31.59 28.09
CA ALA A 683 -29.02 32.75 28.22
C ALA A 683 -29.48 33.63 29.40
N PRO A 684 -28.55 34.27 30.15
CA PRO A 684 -28.93 35.25 31.16
C PRO A 684 -29.70 36.41 30.50
N PRO A 685 -30.76 36.94 31.13
CA PRO A 685 -31.56 38.01 30.55
C PRO A 685 -30.70 39.27 30.33
N GLU A 686 -30.71 39.82 29.12
CA GLU A 686 -30.08 41.10 28.84
C GLU A 686 -30.76 42.22 29.64
N PRO A 687 -30.01 43.14 30.29
CA PRO A 687 -30.60 44.34 30.88
C PRO A 687 -31.17 45.20 29.74
N ARG A 688 -32.50 45.27 29.63
CA ARG A 688 -33.16 46.16 28.66
C ARG A 688 -32.73 47.61 28.97
N ALA A 689 -31.96 48.20 28.06
CA ALA A 689 -31.53 49.59 28.12
C ALA A 689 -32.63 50.53 27.60
N GLY A 690 -32.94 51.58 28.38
CA GLY A 690 -33.89 52.67 28.05
C GLY A 690 -35.33 52.35 28.45
N ASP A 691 -36.09 53.15 29.21
CA ASP A 691 -35.98 54.57 29.51
C ASP A 691 -36.44 54.87 30.94
N ILE A 692 -35.51 55.38 31.75
CA ILE A 692 -35.81 56.29 32.85
C ILE A 692 -35.92 57.66 32.21
N ASN A 693 -37.13 58.16 31.98
CA ASN A 693 -37.54 59.57 32.11
C ASN A 693 -38.85 59.84 31.37
N SER A 694 -39.95 59.96 32.11
CA SER A 694 -41.02 60.92 31.79
C SER A 694 -41.81 61.20 33.06
N ASN A 695 -41.32 62.20 33.82
CA ASN A 695 -42.20 63.03 34.65
C ASN A 695 -42.96 63.94 33.68
N GLU A 696 -44.13 63.50 33.21
CA GLU A 696 -45.13 64.42 32.66
C GLU A 696 -46.50 64.10 33.27
N VAL A 697 -47.00 65.09 34.01
CA VAL A 697 -48.32 65.13 34.60
C VAL A 697 -49.34 65.43 33.50
N GLU A 698 -50.32 64.54 33.39
CA GLU A 698 -51.73 64.71 32.99
C GLU A 698 -52.11 65.77 31.94
N THR A 699 -52.79 65.32 30.88
CA THR A 699 -54.08 65.90 30.49
C THR A 699 -55.05 64.83 29.97
N GLY A 700 -56.24 64.76 30.57
CA GLY A 700 -57.46 64.23 29.95
C GLY A 700 -58.05 62.95 30.58
N PRO A 701 -59.20 63.01 31.28
CA PRO A 701 -59.95 61.83 31.69
C PRO A 701 -60.72 61.30 30.48
N GLY A 702 -60.19 60.28 29.82
CA GLY A 702 -61.01 59.36 29.04
C GLY A 702 -61.57 58.32 30.00
N GLU A 703 -62.88 58.04 29.93
CA GLU A 703 -63.51 56.99 30.73
C GLU A 703 -62.66 55.70 30.65
N ALA A 704 -62.40 55.05 31.80
CA ALA A 704 -61.59 53.84 31.86
C ALA A 704 -62.07 52.75 30.87
N SER A 705 -63.37 52.73 30.56
CA SER A 705 -63.94 51.86 29.53
C SER A 705 -63.42 52.12 28.12
N ALA A 706 -63.24 53.39 27.72
CA ALA A 706 -62.80 53.75 26.37
C ALA A 706 -61.33 53.37 26.10
N LEU A 707 -60.49 53.40 27.13
CA LEU A 707 -59.09 52.95 27.04
C LEU A 707 -58.97 51.42 27.00
N VAL A 708 -59.82 50.70 27.73
CA VAL A 708 -59.90 49.23 27.67
C VAL A 708 -60.42 48.76 26.31
N GLU A 709 -61.41 49.44 25.73
CA GLU A 709 -61.89 49.16 24.37
C GLU A 709 -60.79 49.40 23.31
N ALA A 710 -60.09 50.54 23.39
CA ALA A 710 -58.96 50.84 22.50
C ALA A 710 -57.77 49.87 22.68
N TYR A 711 -57.62 49.27 23.86
CA TYR A 711 -56.65 48.20 24.12
C TYR A 711 -57.07 46.89 23.45
N ARG A 712 -58.34 46.50 23.56
CA ARG A 712 -58.89 45.29 22.93
C ARG A 712 -58.85 45.34 21.40
N ASP A 713 -59.10 46.51 20.83
CA ASP A 713 -59.05 46.72 19.37
C ASP A 713 -57.67 46.40 18.78
N GLN A 714 -56.58 46.50 19.56
CA GLN A 714 -55.23 46.15 19.10
C GLN A 714 -55.06 44.65 18.82
N PHE A 715 -55.83 43.79 19.49
CA PHE A 715 -55.82 42.33 19.26
C PHE A 715 -56.64 41.89 18.04
N SER A 716 -57.27 42.82 17.32
CA SER A 716 -57.92 42.53 16.05
C SER A 716 -56.90 42.19 14.95
N ASP A 717 -55.67 42.67 15.08
CA ASP A 717 -54.52 42.24 14.26
C ASP A 717 -53.94 40.93 14.84
N SER A 718 -53.95 39.87 14.02
CA SER A 718 -53.46 38.53 14.40
C SER A 718 -51.95 38.47 14.68
N SER A 719 -51.19 39.51 14.31
CA SER A 719 -49.74 39.59 14.55
C SER A 719 -49.37 40.35 15.82
N PHE A 720 -50.32 41.06 16.43
CA PHE A 720 -50.06 41.89 17.60
C PHE A 720 -49.79 41.03 18.84
N ALA A 721 -48.65 41.28 19.49
CA ALA A 721 -48.23 40.68 20.76
C ALA A 721 -48.38 39.14 20.86
N SER A 722 -48.25 38.44 19.73
CA SER A 722 -48.53 37.01 19.61
C SER A 722 -47.27 36.13 19.68
N GLU A 723 -46.09 36.71 19.89
CA GLU A 723 -44.79 36.02 19.85
C GLU A 723 -44.03 36.16 21.18
N ILE A 724 -43.42 35.06 21.62
CA ILE A 724 -42.52 34.98 22.77
C ILE A 724 -41.12 34.66 22.25
N THR A 725 -40.13 35.50 22.57
CA THR A 725 -38.74 35.31 22.13
C THR A 725 -37.86 34.83 23.30
N LEU A 726 -37.34 33.61 23.18
CA LEU A 726 -36.44 33.01 24.16
C LEU A 726 -35.01 32.99 23.63
N GLN A 727 -34.04 33.33 24.47
CA GLN A 727 -32.63 33.35 24.10
C GLN A 727 -31.90 32.14 24.70
N TYR A 728 -31.27 31.34 23.84
CA TYR A 728 -30.48 30.18 24.24
C TYR A 728 -29.04 30.30 23.74
N GLN A 729 -28.08 29.83 24.52
CA GLN A 729 -26.68 29.70 24.12
C GLN A 729 -26.40 28.27 23.65
N LEU A 730 -25.78 28.15 22.46
CA LEU A 730 -25.30 26.88 21.94
C LEU A 730 -23.90 26.59 22.51
N VAL A 731 -23.77 25.52 23.29
CA VAL A 731 -22.54 25.16 24.02
C VAL A 731 -22.16 23.71 23.75
N HIS A 732 -20.87 23.43 23.55
CA HIS A 732 -20.35 22.05 23.47
C HIS A 732 -20.60 21.29 24.77
N ILE A 733 -20.96 20.00 24.67
CA ILE A 733 -21.00 19.10 25.81
C ILE A 733 -19.55 18.66 26.11
N ASN A 734 -19.20 18.48 27.39
CA ASN A 734 -17.83 18.18 27.87
C ASN A 734 -17.28 16.79 27.45
N SER A 735 -17.76 16.19 26.37
CA SER A 735 -17.18 14.97 25.79
C SER A 735 -15.90 15.32 25.01
N HIS A 736 -14.81 14.66 25.36
CA HIS A 736 -13.48 14.83 24.77
C HIS A 736 -13.34 14.10 23.43
N ASP A 737 -14.19 14.41 22.45
CA ASP A 737 -14.01 13.96 21.07
C ASP A 737 -13.45 15.10 20.22
N CYS A 738 -12.14 15.05 19.95
CA CYS A 738 -11.44 16.08 19.17
C CYS A 738 -12.01 16.26 17.74
N HIS A 739 -12.63 15.22 17.19
CA HIS A 739 -13.30 15.27 15.87
C HIS A 739 -14.45 16.29 15.79
N PHE A 740 -15.01 16.71 16.94
CA PHE A 740 -16.15 17.62 17.00
C PHE A 740 -15.81 19.00 17.60
N ASP A 741 -14.53 19.35 17.66
CA ASP A 741 -14.08 20.67 18.14
C ASP A 741 -14.48 21.81 17.20
N GLN A 742 -14.67 21.51 15.91
CA GLN A 742 -15.09 22.47 14.88
C GLN A 742 -16.27 21.93 14.08
N LEU A 743 -17.41 22.61 14.18
CA LEU A 743 -18.65 22.22 13.51
C LEU A 743 -19.09 23.30 12.53
N PHE A 744 -19.53 22.89 11.34
CA PHE A 744 -19.96 23.79 10.26
C PHE A 744 -21.38 23.50 9.80
N SER A 745 -22.09 24.53 9.34
CA SER A 745 -23.44 24.47 8.77
C SER A 745 -24.42 23.68 9.65
N ILE A 746 -24.54 24.10 10.91
CA ILE A 746 -25.42 23.46 11.89
C ILE A 746 -26.86 23.88 11.57
N ARG A 747 -27.76 22.93 11.37
CA ARG A 747 -29.20 23.16 11.25
C ARG A 747 -29.91 22.52 12.43
N LEU A 748 -30.55 23.34 13.24
CA LEU A 748 -31.35 22.94 14.39
C LEU A 748 -32.80 22.77 13.96
N HIS A 749 -33.38 21.61 14.27
CA HIS A 749 -34.78 21.27 14.03
C HIS A 749 -35.48 21.09 15.37
N PHE A 750 -36.71 21.60 15.48
CA PHE A 750 -37.50 21.56 16.70
C PHE A 750 -38.86 20.92 16.42
N SER A 751 -39.24 19.95 17.25
CA SER A 751 -40.56 19.31 17.21
C SER A 751 -41.26 19.47 18.54
N LEU A 752 -42.53 19.88 18.50
CA LEU A 752 -43.37 20.09 19.67
C LEU A 752 -43.97 18.77 20.16
N THR A 753 -44.03 18.60 21.47
CA THR A 753 -44.72 17.44 22.10
C THR A 753 -46.23 17.62 22.17
N ASP A 754 -46.71 18.86 22.09
CA ASP A 754 -48.11 19.23 22.22
C ASP A 754 -48.54 20.25 21.15
N HIS A 755 -49.82 20.64 21.18
CA HIS A 755 -50.40 21.61 20.25
C HIS A 755 -50.61 22.99 20.90
N HIS A 756 -49.90 23.29 21.99
CA HIS A 756 -50.04 24.57 22.69
C HIS A 756 -49.38 25.72 21.93
N TYR A 757 -48.41 25.42 21.05
CA TYR A 757 -47.67 26.39 20.23
C TYR A 757 -47.75 26.02 18.73
N GLU A 758 -47.48 26.98 17.86
CA GLU A 758 -47.28 26.72 16.43
C GLU A 758 -45.91 26.10 16.13
N GLU A 759 -45.82 25.34 15.04
CA GLU A 759 -44.57 24.69 14.61
C GLU A 759 -43.46 25.71 14.37
N LEU A 760 -42.27 25.42 14.91
CA LEU A 760 -41.09 26.27 14.76
C LEU A 760 -40.35 25.95 13.45
N GLY A 761 -39.81 26.98 12.82
CA GLY A 761 -38.90 26.82 11.70
C GLY A 761 -37.49 26.36 12.13
N ASP A 762 -36.78 25.73 11.20
CA ASP A 762 -35.38 25.34 11.40
C ASP A 762 -34.48 26.57 11.57
N ILE A 763 -33.53 26.51 12.50
CA ILE A 763 -32.54 27.56 12.73
C ILE A 763 -31.18 27.12 12.21
N SER A 764 -30.55 27.95 11.36
CA SER A 764 -29.21 27.69 10.84
C SER A 764 -28.14 28.48 11.58
N VAL A 765 -27.13 27.80 12.10
CA VAL A 765 -25.93 28.38 12.72
C VAL A 765 -24.72 28.06 11.84
N PRO A 766 -23.93 29.06 11.39
CA PRO A 766 -22.88 28.85 10.39
C PRO A 766 -21.71 28.01 10.91
N CYS A 767 -21.27 28.25 12.15
CA CYS A 767 -20.23 27.45 12.79
C CYS A 767 -20.31 27.49 14.31
N LEU A 768 -19.80 26.44 14.95
CA LEU A 768 -19.56 26.38 16.38
C LEU A 768 -18.12 25.88 16.60
N LEU A 769 -17.31 26.69 17.30
CA LEU A 769 -15.92 26.41 17.59
C LEU A 769 -15.73 26.45 19.10
N ARG A 770 -15.06 25.44 19.67
CA ARG A 770 -14.84 25.34 21.11
C ARG A 770 -14.04 26.52 21.71
N GLU A 771 -13.19 27.17 20.91
CA GLU A 771 -12.34 28.29 21.32
C GLU A 771 -13.04 29.66 21.28
N ARG A 772 -14.26 29.75 20.71
CA ARG A 772 -15.01 31.01 20.55
C ARG A 772 -16.15 31.12 21.58
N PRO A 773 -16.61 32.35 21.90
CA PRO A 773 -17.76 32.53 22.77
C PRO A 773 -19.01 31.85 22.20
N SER A 774 -19.87 31.34 23.09
CA SER A 774 -21.10 30.62 22.74
C SER A 774 -22.01 31.47 21.85
N THR A 775 -22.58 30.85 20.81
CA THR A 775 -23.49 31.55 19.90
C THR A 775 -24.88 31.63 20.51
N ILE A 776 -25.47 32.83 20.53
CA ILE A 776 -26.84 33.06 21.00
C ILE A 776 -27.81 32.75 19.86
N VAL A 777 -28.78 31.90 20.15
CA VAL A 777 -29.88 31.47 19.27
C VAL A 777 -31.18 32.05 19.84
N GLN A 778 -31.93 32.77 19.01
CA GLN A 778 -33.24 33.31 19.36
C GLN A 778 -34.33 32.37 18.86
N LEU A 779 -35.15 31.87 19.78
CA LEU A 779 -36.25 30.96 19.53
C LEU A 779 -37.56 31.75 19.66
N THR A 780 -38.28 31.91 18.55
CA THR A 780 -39.54 32.66 18.50
C THR A 780 -40.74 31.70 18.53
N LEU A 781 -41.54 31.79 19.59
CA LEU A 781 -42.68 30.90 19.86
C LEU A 781 -44.00 31.65 19.68
N LYS A 782 -44.96 31.02 19.01
CA LYS A 782 -46.34 31.53 18.88
C LYS A 782 -47.30 30.65 19.69
N PRO A 783 -47.68 31.03 20.92
CA PRO A 783 -48.62 30.26 21.71
C PRO A 783 -50.05 30.36 21.13
N ARG A 784 -50.69 29.19 21.00
CA ARG A 784 -52.14 29.05 20.86
C ARG A 784 -52.82 29.01 22.22
N LYS A 785 -52.15 28.42 23.21
CA LYS A 785 -52.53 28.40 24.62
C LYS A 785 -51.30 28.73 25.48
N PRO A 786 -51.41 29.59 26.51
CA PRO A 786 -50.29 29.97 27.35
C PRO A 786 -49.98 28.91 28.43
N TYR A 787 -49.69 27.67 28.00
CA TYR A 787 -49.33 26.55 28.88
C TYR A 787 -47.86 26.16 28.69
N PRO A 788 -47.19 25.65 29.74
CA PRO A 788 -45.82 25.17 29.62
C PRO A 788 -45.72 24.00 28.62
N THR A 789 -44.65 23.96 27.82
CA THR A 789 -44.43 22.94 26.78
C THR A 789 -43.00 22.41 26.80
N SER A 790 -42.77 21.27 26.14
CA SER A 790 -41.46 20.66 25.93
C SER A 790 -41.16 20.52 24.44
N LEU A 791 -39.99 20.99 24.01
CA LEU A 791 -39.52 20.97 22.63
C LEU A 791 -38.44 19.88 22.48
N HIS A 792 -38.66 18.92 21.58
CA HIS A 792 -37.63 17.98 21.14
C HIS A 792 -36.75 18.64 20.08
N ALA A 793 -35.44 18.67 20.31
CA ALA A 793 -34.49 19.31 19.42
C ALA A 793 -33.53 18.29 18.78
N SER A 794 -33.29 18.42 17.48
CA SER A 794 -32.27 17.65 16.76
C SER A 794 -31.42 18.57 15.89
N ALA A 795 -30.24 18.11 15.49
CA ALA A 795 -29.34 18.91 14.68
C ALA A 795 -28.60 18.10 13.63
N ILE A 796 -28.41 18.72 12.47
CA ILE A 796 -27.56 18.20 11.39
C ILE A 796 -26.38 19.17 11.21
N PHE A 797 -25.15 18.65 11.16
CA PHE A 797 -23.94 19.46 11.01
C PHE A 797 -22.85 18.73 10.22
N THR A 798 -21.83 19.46 9.77
CA THR A 798 -20.70 18.90 9.01
C THR A 798 -19.38 19.07 9.78
N SER A 799 -18.57 18.01 9.85
CA SER A 799 -17.23 18.03 10.48
C SER A 799 -16.13 18.44 9.47
N PRO A 800 -14.90 18.75 9.93
CA PRO A 800 -13.79 19.12 9.05
C PRO A 800 -13.43 18.02 8.05
N ASP A 801 -13.68 16.76 8.41
CA ASP A 801 -13.47 15.57 7.58
C ASP A 801 -14.50 15.46 6.42
N GLY A 802 -15.36 16.46 6.23
CA GLY A 802 -16.36 16.53 5.16
C GLY A 802 -17.60 15.63 5.38
N ARG A 803 -17.71 14.96 6.53
CA ARG A 803 -18.83 14.06 6.88
C ARG A 803 -19.99 14.85 7.49
N THR A 804 -21.22 14.44 7.17
CA THR A 804 -22.45 15.03 7.71
C THR A 804 -23.02 14.14 8.81
N TRP A 805 -23.33 14.75 9.95
CA TRP A 805 -23.76 14.08 11.17
C TRP A 805 -25.15 14.53 11.61
N HIS A 806 -25.89 13.63 12.25
CA HIS A 806 -27.15 13.90 12.92
C HIS A 806 -27.01 13.62 14.43
N THR A 807 -27.49 14.55 15.26
CA THR A 807 -27.45 14.44 16.72
C THR A 807 -28.78 14.84 17.33
N THR A 808 -29.22 14.09 18.34
CA THR A 808 -30.41 14.40 19.15
C THR A 808 -29.98 15.19 20.37
N LEU A 809 -30.58 16.36 20.58
CA LEU A 809 -30.27 17.27 21.68
C LEU A 809 -31.19 16.98 22.89
N PRO A 810 -30.80 17.41 24.10
CA PRO A 810 -31.71 17.37 25.26
C PRO A 810 -32.96 18.22 25.04
N ASP A 811 -34.09 17.76 25.58
CA ASP A 811 -35.37 18.44 25.46
C ASP A 811 -35.34 19.81 26.15
N ILE A 812 -35.93 20.81 25.49
CA ILE A 812 -36.01 22.18 25.99
C ILE A 812 -37.38 22.38 26.61
N HIS A 813 -37.41 22.61 27.91
CA HIS A 813 -38.64 22.88 28.65
C HIS A 813 -38.90 24.38 28.72
N VAL A 814 -40.02 24.84 28.15
CA VAL A 814 -40.50 26.21 28.26
C VAL A 814 -41.36 26.30 29.52
N ALA A 815 -40.83 26.93 30.55
CA ALA A 815 -41.50 27.10 31.83
C ALA A 815 -42.60 28.17 31.75
N PHE A 816 -43.63 28.04 32.58
CA PHE A 816 -44.76 28.98 32.62
C PHE A 816 -44.30 30.44 32.79
N GLN A 817 -43.34 30.70 33.67
CA GLN A 817 -42.80 32.05 33.92
C GLN A 817 -42.14 32.71 32.71
N GLN A 818 -41.66 31.93 31.74
CA GLN A 818 -41.01 32.45 30.52
C GLN A 818 -42.04 32.94 29.49
N THR A 819 -43.33 32.68 29.73
CA THR A 819 -44.42 33.18 28.89
C THR A 819 -44.94 34.56 29.31
N PHE A 820 -44.47 35.08 30.45
CA PHE A 820 -44.91 36.36 30.99
C PHE A 820 -44.33 37.51 30.18
N LEU A 821 -45.22 38.33 29.62
CA LEU A 821 -44.87 39.58 28.96
C LEU A 821 -45.45 40.78 29.72
N PRO A 822 -44.77 41.94 29.69
CA PRO A 822 -45.37 43.19 30.16
C PRO A 822 -46.57 43.56 29.27
N LEU A 823 -47.49 44.35 29.81
CA LEU A 823 -48.67 44.79 29.07
C LEU A 823 -48.25 45.49 27.77
N PRO A 824 -48.68 45.01 26.59
CA PRO A 824 -48.34 45.62 25.31
C PRO A 824 -49.19 46.88 25.10
N VAL A 825 -48.72 48.03 25.61
CA VAL A 825 -49.39 49.32 25.47
C VAL A 825 -48.58 50.24 24.55
N PRO A 826 -49.23 51.06 23.70
CA PRO A 826 -48.53 52.12 22.97
C PRO A 826 -47.78 53.05 23.92
N SER A 827 -46.53 53.41 23.59
CA SER A 827 -45.68 54.27 24.41
C SER A 827 -46.25 55.67 24.69
N SER A 828 -47.31 56.07 23.96
CA SER A 828 -48.03 57.34 24.12
C SER A 828 -49.00 57.39 25.32
N TRP A 829 -49.39 56.25 25.91
CA TRP A 829 -50.40 56.21 26.99
C TRP A 829 -49.83 56.50 28.38
N GLY A 830 -48.51 56.50 28.53
CA GLY A 830 -47.83 56.74 29.81
C GLY A 830 -48.24 55.77 30.92
N ARG A 831 -47.79 56.01 32.16
CA ARG A 831 -48.15 55.19 33.33
C ARG A 831 -49.63 55.31 33.73
N GLY A 832 -50.21 56.51 33.57
CA GLY A 832 -51.62 56.76 33.90
C GLY A 832 -52.60 55.97 33.04
N GLY A 833 -52.31 55.79 31.75
CA GLY A 833 -53.13 54.97 30.86
C GLY A 833 -53.01 53.46 31.14
N THR A 834 -51.82 52.98 31.52
CA THR A 834 -51.62 51.57 31.93
C THR A 834 -52.38 51.26 33.23
N LEU A 835 -52.42 52.19 34.18
CA LEU A 835 -53.18 52.07 35.43
C LEU A 835 -54.69 52.05 35.20
N SER A 836 -55.21 52.90 34.30
CA SER A 836 -56.65 52.90 33.99
C SER A 836 -57.09 51.64 33.26
N VAL A 837 -56.24 51.07 32.39
CA VAL A 837 -56.48 49.76 31.77
C VAL A 837 -56.45 48.64 32.82
N PHE A 838 -55.54 48.68 33.78
CA PHE A 838 -55.50 47.70 34.88
C PHE A 838 -56.79 47.71 35.72
N GLU A 839 -57.24 48.88 36.18
CA GLU A 839 -58.48 48.96 36.98
C GLU A 839 -59.72 48.59 36.15
N GLY A 840 -59.78 49.02 34.89
CA GLY A 840 -60.88 48.66 34.01
C GLY A 840 -60.97 47.15 33.76
N LEU A 841 -59.84 46.47 33.52
CA LEU A 841 -59.80 45.01 33.40
C LEU A 841 -60.10 44.30 34.72
N TRP A 842 -59.65 44.85 35.85
CA TRP A 842 -59.91 44.31 37.18
C TRP A 842 -61.41 44.31 37.50
N ASP A 843 -62.07 45.45 37.31
CA ASP A 843 -63.50 45.62 37.57
C ASP A 843 -64.35 44.73 36.65
N GLU A 844 -63.95 44.59 35.38
CA GLU A 844 -64.65 43.73 34.41
C GLU A 844 -64.51 42.25 34.74
N ILE A 845 -63.31 41.77 35.07
CA ILE A 845 -63.07 40.36 35.45
C ILE A 845 -63.80 40.00 36.76
N CYS A 846 -63.91 40.96 37.68
CA CYS A 846 -64.66 40.81 38.92
C CYS A 846 -66.19 40.87 38.73
N SER A 847 -66.67 41.47 37.63
CA SER A 847 -68.08 41.44 37.23
C SER A 847 -68.38 40.13 36.49
N GLU A 848 -69.17 39.23 37.08
CA GLU A 848 -69.30 37.82 36.65
C GLU A 848 -69.48 37.64 35.12
N SER A 849 -68.42 37.19 34.45
CA SER A 849 -68.40 36.74 33.05
C SER A 849 -67.77 35.34 32.99
N GLY A 850 -68.27 34.48 32.08
CA GLY A 850 -68.20 33.01 32.25
C GLY A 850 -66.81 32.36 32.39
N ASP A 851 -65.75 32.94 31.83
CA ASP A 851 -64.38 32.37 31.89
C ASP A 851 -63.46 33.09 32.89
N SER A 852 -63.95 34.17 33.51
CA SER A 852 -63.19 35.00 34.44
C SER A 852 -63.20 34.39 35.85
N ALA A 853 -62.06 34.43 36.55
CA ALA A 853 -61.93 33.84 37.86
C ALA A 853 -61.10 34.72 38.79
N THR A 854 -61.54 34.83 40.05
CA THR A 854 -60.84 35.50 41.13
C THR A 854 -60.38 34.48 42.17
N SER A 855 -59.18 34.67 42.71
CA SER A 855 -58.58 33.80 43.72
C SER A 855 -57.77 34.63 44.71
N LEU A 856 -57.60 34.12 45.93
CA LEU A 856 -56.78 34.74 46.97
C LEU A 856 -55.67 33.77 47.37
N PHE A 857 -54.42 34.22 47.28
CA PHE A 857 -53.25 33.50 47.78
C PHE A 857 -52.66 34.26 48.97
N CYS A 858 -52.61 33.60 50.13
CA CYS A 858 -52.09 34.18 51.37
C CYS A 858 -50.77 33.50 51.76
N CYS A 859 -49.75 34.28 52.12
CA CYS A 859 -48.50 33.75 52.66
C CYS A 859 -47.92 34.65 53.76
N GLN A 860 -47.14 34.05 54.66
CA GLN A 860 -46.46 34.77 55.74
C GLN A 860 -45.10 35.28 55.24
N LEU A 861 -45.06 36.52 54.77
CA LEU A 861 -43.83 37.18 54.33
C LEU A 861 -43.62 38.48 55.12
N LYS A 862 -42.37 38.76 55.51
CA LYS A 862 -42.00 40.05 56.10
C LYS A 862 -41.95 41.13 55.00
N GLU A 863 -42.22 42.38 55.34
CA GLU A 863 -42.22 43.53 54.41
C GLU A 863 -40.92 43.64 53.57
N ALA A 864 -39.76 43.37 54.18
CA ALA A 864 -38.48 43.37 53.46
C ALA A 864 -38.35 42.23 52.43
N ALA A 865 -38.87 41.05 52.73
CA ALA A 865 -38.91 39.91 51.81
C ALA A 865 -39.88 40.18 50.65
N LEU A 866 -41.02 40.83 50.93
CA LEU A 866 -41.96 41.26 49.91
C LEU A 866 -41.32 42.24 48.91
N ASN A 867 -40.61 43.26 49.38
CA ASN A 867 -39.93 44.22 48.50
C ASN A 867 -38.87 43.54 47.61
N THR A 868 -38.06 42.63 48.17
CA THR A 868 -37.08 41.86 47.38
C THR A 868 -37.72 40.90 46.37
N LEU A 869 -38.90 40.35 46.68
CA LEU A 869 -39.66 39.50 45.78
C LEU A 869 -40.19 40.30 44.58
N VAL A 870 -40.74 41.49 44.86
CA VAL A 870 -41.21 42.43 43.85
C VAL A 870 -40.06 42.89 42.96
N GLU A 871 -38.92 43.31 43.53
CA GLU A 871 -37.74 43.74 42.79
C GLU A 871 -37.18 42.65 41.86
N LYS A 872 -37.18 41.39 42.29
CA LYS A 872 -36.55 40.30 41.56
C LYS A 872 -37.46 39.65 40.52
N HIS A 873 -38.76 39.51 40.80
CA HIS A 873 -39.67 38.71 39.97
C HIS A 873 -40.80 39.51 39.33
N PHE A 874 -41.23 40.64 39.91
CA PHE A 874 -42.39 41.40 39.44
C PHE A 874 -42.07 42.79 38.87
N LEU A 875 -40.84 43.29 39.07
CA LEU A 875 -40.40 44.61 38.62
C LEU A 875 -40.67 44.89 37.12
N PRO A 876 -40.46 43.94 36.18
CA PRO A 876 -40.78 44.17 34.77
C PRO A 876 -42.28 44.29 34.46
N PHE A 877 -43.14 43.88 35.39
CA PHE A 877 -44.58 43.72 35.21
C PHE A 877 -45.40 44.61 36.17
N LEU A 878 -44.72 45.47 36.93
CA LEU A 878 -45.30 46.35 37.94
C LEU A 878 -45.91 47.60 37.28
N ILE A 879 -47.15 47.93 37.64
CA ILE A 879 -47.89 49.09 37.11
C ILE A 879 -47.94 50.21 38.17
N SER A 880 -48.02 49.87 39.46
CA SER A 880 -47.98 50.83 40.57
C SER A 880 -46.56 51.35 40.84
N ASP A 881 -46.43 52.59 41.33
CA ASP A 881 -45.12 53.11 41.77
C ASP A 881 -44.61 52.36 43.01
N LEU A 882 -43.31 52.04 43.02
CA LEU A 882 -42.62 51.39 44.15
C LEU A 882 -42.67 52.21 45.45
N SER A 883 -43.04 53.48 45.39
CA SER A 883 -43.20 54.38 46.54
C SER A 883 -44.54 54.23 47.27
N HIS A 884 -45.56 53.62 46.63
CA HIS A 884 -46.85 53.33 47.27
C HIS A 884 -46.77 52.02 48.05
N LYS A 885 -46.64 52.12 49.37
CA LYS A 885 -46.42 50.98 50.27
C LYS A 885 -47.68 50.17 50.63
N GLU A 886 -48.86 50.66 50.27
CA GLU A 886 -50.13 50.07 50.70
C GLU A 886 -50.58 48.92 49.78
N GLU A 887 -50.32 49.00 48.47
CA GLU A 887 -50.76 48.00 47.49
C GLU A 887 -49.88 48.01 46.22
N PHE A 888 -49.33 46.85 45.84
CA PHE A 888 -48.63 46.66 44.57
C PHE A 888 -49.55 46.06 43.52
N LYS A 889 -49.58 46.65 42.32
CA LYS A 889 -50.39 46.21 41.17
C LYS A 889 -49.47 45.64 40.09
N VAL A 890 -49.61 44.35 39.80
CA VAL A 890 -48.80 43.61 38.82
C VAL A 890 -49.70 42.98 37.77
N LEU A 891 -49.31 43.05 36.50
CA LEU A 891 -50.07 42.46 35.39
C LEU A 891 -49.14 41.60 34.52
N PHE A 892 -49.46 40.32 34.37
CA PHE A 892 -48.85 39.44 33.37
C PHE A 892 -49.74 39.35 32.15
N PHE A 893 -49.19 39.78 31.01
CA PHE A 893 -49.79 39.53 29.71
C PHE A 893 -49.30 38.17 29.19
N LEU A 894 -50.24 37.33 28.81
CA LEU A 894 -50.02 35.98 28.30
C LEU A 894 -50.59 35.88 26.88
N PRO A 895 -49.75 35.87 25.84
CA PRO A 895 -50.22 35.71 24.48
C PRO A 895 -51.01 34.40 24.31
N PRO A 896 -52.10 34.38 23.50
CA PRO A 896 -52.48 35.44 22.55
C PRO A 896 -53.35 36.57 23.14
N ARG A 897 -54.14 36.33 24.20
CA ARG A 897 -55.11 37.32 24.72
C ARG A 897 -55.41 37.20 26.23
N SER A 898 -54.64 36.41 26.98
CA SER A 898 -54.93 36.14 28.40
C SER A 898 -54.18 37.09 29.33
N HIS A 899 -54.77 37.39 30.49
CA HIS A 899 -54.27 38.33 31.47
C HIS A 899 -54.35 37.74 32.88
N ILE A 900 -53.31 37.98 33.67
CA ILE A 900 -53.30 37.69 35.11
C ILE A 900 -52.99 39.00 35.83
N LEU A 901 -53.94 39.48 36.60
CA LEU A 901 -53.85 40.68 37.41
C LEU A 901 -53.60 40.28 38.87
N LEU A 902 -52.68 40.97 39.53
CA LEU A 902 -52.37 40.77 40.94
C LEU A 902 -52.45 42.10 41.70
N LYS A 903 -53.26 42.13 42.77
CA LYS A 903 -53.25 43.19 43.79
C LYS A 903 -52.63 42.61 45.05
N VAL A 904 -51.44 43.09 45.42
CA VAL A 904 -50.64 42.58 46.54
C VAL A 904 -50.63 43.60 47.67
N SER A 905 -51.21 43.24 48.81
CA SER A 905 -51.27 44.09 50.01
C SER A 905 -50.70 43.36 51.22
N SER A 906 -50.14 44.13 52.17
CA SER A 906 -49.67 43.61 53.46
C SER A 906 -50.70 43.96 54.54
N GLU A 907 -51.36 42.94 55.10
CA GLU A 907 -52.24 43.08 56.27
C GLU A 907 -51.53 42.54 57.53
N GLU A 908 -52.05 42.85 58.73
CA GLU A 908 -51.33 42.82 60.03
C GLU A 908 -50.42 41.60 60.28
N ASP A 909 -50.76 40.40 59.77
CA ASP A 909 -49.99 39.15 59.93
C ASP A 909 -49.72 38.35 58.64
N ALA A 910 -50.15 38.81 57.45
CA ALA A 910 -49.98 38.08 56.18
C ALA A 910 -49.98 39.00 54.94
N VAL A 911 -49.30 38.54 53.88
CA VAL A 911 -49.37 39.18 52.55
C VAL A 911 -50.47 38.51 51.74
N HIS A 912 -51.40 39.32 51.24
CA HIS A 912 -52.51 38.90 50.40
C HIS A 912 -52.21 39.18 48.93
N PHE A 913 -52.22 38.14 48.11
CA PHE A 913 -52.18 38.21 46.66
C PHE A 913 -53.58 37.96 46.12
N ASN A 914 -54.31 39.05 45.85
CA ASN A 914 -55.58 38.96 45.13
C ASN A 914 -55.27 38.74 43.65
N ILE A 915 -55.76 37.65 43.09
CA ILE A 915 -55.53 37.24 41.70
C ILE A 915 -56.84 37.36 40.93
N ALA A 916 -56.82 38.03 39.79
CA ALA A 916 -57.92 38.09 38.85
C ALA A 916 -57.41 37.68 37.46
N THR A 917 -58.06 36.72 36.81
CA THR A 917 -57.68 36.25 35.47
C THR A 917 -58.90 36.05 34.57
N ASP A 918 -58.70 36.21 33.28
CA ASP A 918 -59.68 35.96 32.22
C ASP A 918 -59.73 34.48 31.77
N ASN A 919 -58.85 33.62 32.31
CA ASN A 919 -58.86 32.18 32.04
C ASN A 919 -58.61 31.39 33.34
N TRP A 920 -59.67 30.74 33.85
CA TRP A 920 -59.63 29.96 35.09
C TRP A 920 -58.59 28.82 35.10
N GLU A 921 -58.24 28.23 33.95
CA GLU A 921 -57.28 27.11 33.86
C GLU A 921 -55.86 27.52 34.30
N LEU A 922 -55.54 28.82 34.18
CA LEU A 922 -54.25 29.38 34.57
C LEU A 922 -54.05 29.49 36.09
N LEU A 923 -55.14 29.41 36.89
CA LEU A 923 -55.07 29.53 38.34
C LEU A 923 -54.19 28.45 39.00
N SER A 924 -54.19 27.25 38.43
CA SER A 924 -53.35 26.14 38.92
C SER A 924 -51.85 26.40 38.70
N HIS A 925 -51.51 26.97 37.53
CA HIS A 925 -50.15 27.28 37.14
C HIS A 925 -49.59 28.49 37.89
N ILE A 926 -50.39 29.56 38.04
CA ILE A 926 -49.99 30.73 38.82
C ILE A 926 -49.84 30.40 40.30
N ASN A 927 -50.71 29.57 40.88
CA ASN A 927 -50.57 29.14 42.27
C ASN A 927 -49.27 28.35 42.48
N SER A 928 -48.94 27.43 41.56
CA SER A 928 -47.68 26.68 41.59
C SER A 928 -46.45 27.59 41.44
N TYR A 929 -46.54 28.62 40.61
CA TYR A 929 -45.51 29.63 40.45
C TYR A 929 -45.32 30.48 41.71
N LEU A 930 -46.41 31.00 42.29
CA LEU A 930 -46.37 31.82 43.51
C LEU A 930 -45.79 31.00 44.68
N LEU A 931 -46.24 29.76 44.89
CA LEU A 931 -45.67 28.85 45.89
C LEU A 931 -44.15 28.68 45.72
N LYS A 932 -43.67 28.55 44.48
CA LYS A 932 -42.23 28.40 44.19
C LYS A 932 -41.46 29.66 44.52
N VAL A 933 -41.96 30.83 44.14
CA VAL A 933 -41.27 32.11 44.35
C VAL A 933 -41.28 32.53 45.82
N THR A 934 -42.36 32.24 46.56
CA THR A 934 -42.45 32.57 47.99
C THR A 934 -41.68 31.60 48.88
N SER A 935 -41.60 30.30 48.55
CA SER A 935 -40.81 29.32 49.31
C SER A 935 -39.29 29.51 49.16
N LEU A 936 -38.82 29.93 47.98
CA LEU A 936 -37.41 30.22 47.71
C LEU A 936 -36.82 31.34 48.58
N GLN A 937 -37.65 32.17 49.20
CA GLN A 937 -37.21 33.25 50.08
C GLN A 937 -37.09 32.85 51.55
N GLU A 938 -37.83 31.84 52.02
CA GLU A 938 -37.69 31.32 53.39
C GLU A 938 -36.28 30.72 53.60
N ASP A 939 -35.73 30.06 52.58
CA ASP A 939 -34.39 29.45 52.60
C ASP A 939 -33.23 30.46 52.56
N THR A 940 -33.50 31.76 52.34
CA THR A 940 -32.45 32.80 52.30
C THR A 940 -32.25 33.54 53.63
N LEU A 941 -33.00 33.19 54.68
CA LEU A 941 -32.87 33.76 56.03
C LEU A 941 -32.74 32.71 57.15
N SER A 942 -32.36 31.48 56.82
CA SER A 942 -31.92 30.45 57.78
C SER A 942 -30.41 30.33 57.85
#